data_AF-A0A536CJ51-F1
#
_entry.id   AF-A0A536CJ51-F1
#
_cell.length_a   1.000
_cell.length_b   1.000
_cell.length_c   1.000
_cell.angle_alpha   90.00
_cell.angle_beta   90.00
_cell.angle_gamma   90.00
#
_symmetry.space_group_name_H-M   'P 1'
#
loop_
_entity.id
_entity.type
_entity.pdbx_description
1 polymer ?
#
loop_
_entity_poly.entity_id
_entity_poly.type
_entity_poly.pdbx_seq_one_letter_code
_entity_poly.pdbx_strand_id
1 'polypeptide(L)'
;MTLVIDNVRIVEGPGNPPLGEGRVVIEGERITAAGPRAGAGPYGAPIEVPPGAEIIDGTGKSVVPGLIDVHVHDASDANMALYVKSGVTSIRFAGGQQRALLQLRDRIERGETPGPRVFSCGHALDATPHVWPGSYAADSPLEARRIVRRAVTTEKVDAILATHRITRAILDAIVDEAHVLGVPVTGQLWSASAREAAEAGMDGLENTSRIPEDPGFSHERLHARHSVSGRIATLAHLWSTADKYRLEDIGGLLAERGVWLAPELVSFEAWAGLSEKEVKAERDWPQGQDPRVTQYDRHNAYISSEWTKDDFAAQAKALEAMKEFLGAFVKAGGSLVTGTDLGFGGILLHRELRHFADFLTPLETIRTATRAAASDHRRTRGLPARARRGGGAVMTVATERTAVRDNVVAAIDTKADELIAISRDIHAHPELNFEERHAAQVLADALERWGFVVERGVGGVETAFRASARGRARSRASDRGGNGTTTAAPTIAFLAEYDALPEIGHACGHNLIAISNLGAGLGAKAALDELAGTIQVIGTPAEEGGGGKIRLLEAGVFEGVDVALSSHPGSHLTLIDPDPKLPWGLALIGYRYAYHGKAAHAAMAPQEGINALNAVLRLFSGIDTLRQHVRDDVRIHGVITDGGKAPNIVPDFAAANFMLRARDRDHLKVVVEKVRAVAEGAALETGARLEVIPYYPFPTPRGTHRPYEEARPNAALARLAIANAPRAGLALDQPPPSPRGGAGGASSDFGNVSQVVPSLAVSFKVAEKPTPGHSPAMREAAITDLAHRNALAVAKTLALVAVDLLADPAKVAEARGDFTAREDKPAAAPEVKR
;
A
#
# COMPACT_ATOMS: atom_id res chain seq x y z
N MET A 1 -52.82 -16.18 14.88
CA MET A 1 -52.58 -16.65 16.25
C MET A 1 -51.65 -15.65 16.91
N THR A 2 -52.01 -15.17 18.10
CA THR A 2 -51.22 -14.19 18.84
C THR A 2 -50.65 -14.89 20.06
N LEU A 3 -49.33 -14.81 20.23
CA LEU A 3 -48.58 -15.42 21.33
C LEU A 3 -47.92 -14.30 22.14
N VAL A 4 -48.01 -14.38 23.46
CA VAL A 4 -47.37 -13.44 24.39
C VAL A 4 -46.42 -14.21 25.30
N ILE A 5 -45.16 -13.83 25.31
CA ILE A 5 -44.20 -14.28 26.32
C ILE A 5 -44.17 -13.21 27.41
N ASP A 6 -44.67 -13.54 28.59
CA ASP A 6 -44.84 -12.61 29.71
C ASP A 6 -43.87 -12.91 30.86
N ASN A 7 -43.69 -11.95 31.77
CA ASN A 7 -42.81 -12.06 32.95
C ASN A 7 -41.38 -12.54 32.64
N VAL A 8 -40.83 -12.13 31.49
CA VAL A 8 -39.57 -12.66 30.99
C VAL A 8 -38.47 -11.62 31.02
N ARG A 9 -37.22 -12.04 31.27
CA ARG A 9 -36.07 -11.15 31.11
C ARG A 9 -35.78 -10.97 29.62
N ILE A 10 -35.82 -9.75 29.10
CA ILE A 10 -35.56 -9.48 27.67
C ILE A 10 -34.11 -9.00 27.49
N VAL A 11 -33.35 -9.71 26.65
CA VAL A 11 -32.07 -9.26 26.11
C VAL A 11 -32.30 -8.84 24.67
N GLU A 12 -32.05 -7.57 24.34
CA GLU A 12 -32.40 -7.04 23.02
C GLU A 12 -31.36 -7.37 21.94
N GLY A 13 -30.10 -7.63 22.31
CA GLY A 13 -28.98 -7.94 21.40
C GLY A 13 -27.97 -6.81 21.11
N PRO A 14 -28.34 -5.51 21.04
CA PRO A 14 -27.39 -4.42 20.80
C PRO A 14 -26.37 -4.14 21.92
N GLY A 15 -26.50 -4.76 23.09
CA GLY A 15 -25.67 -4.51 24.27
C GLY A 15 -26.33 -3.67 25.38
N ASN A 16 -27.62 -3.34 25.25
CA ASN A 16 -28.37 -2.67 26.32
C ASN A 16 -28.52 -3.60 27.55
N PRO A 17 -28.60 -3.04 28.77
CA PRO A 17 -28.95 -3.82 29.96
C PRO A 17 -30.27 -4.58 29.76
N PRO A 18 -30.38 -5.85 30.20
CA PRO A 18 -31.61 -6.62 30.06
C PRO A 18 -32.79 -5.99 30.81
N LEU A 19 -33.99 -6.08 30.22
CA LEU A 19 -35.23 -5.70 30.91
C LEU A 19 -35.62 -6.80 31.89
N GLY A 20 -35.78 -6.47 33.17
CA GLY A 20 -36.02 -7.45 34.24
C GLY A 20 -37.38 -8.14 34.19
N GLU A 21 -38.46 -7.38 33.95
CA GLU A 21 -39.83 -7.89 33.77
C GLU A 21 -40.40 -7.37 32.44
N GLY A 22 -40.20 -8.13 31.38
CA GLY A 22 -40.60 -7.78 30.03
C GLY A 22 -41.74 -8.63 29.48
N ARG A 23 -42.34 -8.12 28.41
CA ARG A 23 -43.37 -8.75 27.60
C ARG A 23 -43.00 -8.69 26.12
N VAL A 24 -43.16 -9.81 25.41
CA VAL A 24 -42.97 -9.92 23.96
C VAL A 24 -44.27 -10.38 23.32
N VAL A 25 -44.79 -9.63 22.35
CA VAL A 25 -46.01 -9.93 21.60
C VAL A 25 -45.62 -10.38 20.20
N ILE A 26 -46.13 -11.55 19.80
CA ILE A 26 -45.86 -12.19 18.53
C ILE A 26 -47.19 -12.43 17.82
N GLU A 27 -47.32 -11.91 16.61
CA GLU A 27 -48.48 -12.11 15.74
C GLU A 27 -48.03 -12.82 14.46
N GLY A 28 -48.48 -14.07 14.30
CA GLY A 28 -48.00 -14.94 13.21
C GLY A 28 -46.48 -15.14 13.30
N GLU A 29 -45.75 -14.66 12.30
CA GLU A 29 -44.27 -14.78 12.21
C GLU A 29 -43.53 -13.50 12.63
N ARG A 30 -44.22 -12.52 13.22
CA ARG A 30 -43.64 -11.21 13.52
C ARG A 30 -43.75 -10.87 15.00
N ILE A 31 -42.64 -10.40 15.58
CA ILE A 31 -42.65 -9.71 16.86
C ILE A 31 -43.22 -8.30 16.62
N THR A 32 -44.38 -8.01 17.18
CA THR A 32 -45.08 -6.72 17.01
C THR A 32 -44.81 -5.74 18.14
N ALA A 33 -44.47 -6.23 19.34
CA ALA A 33 -44.03 -5.42 20.46
C ALA A 33 -43.09 -6.20 21.38
N ALA A 34 -42.11 -5.51 21.98
CA ALA A 34 -41.24 -6.04 23.04
C ALA A 34 -40.83 -4.90 23.98
N GLY A 35 -40.99 -5.08 25.29
CA GLY A 35 -40.76 -3.99 26.25
C GLY A 35 -41.14 -4.34 27.68
N PRO A 36 -41.03 -3.39 28.63
CA PRO A 36 -41.33 -3.62 30.04
C PRO A 36 -42.82 -3.84 30.29
N ARG A 37 -43.15 -4.62 31.34
CA ARG A 37 -44.53 -4.92 31.76
C ARG A 37 -45.24 -3.72 32.39
N ALA A 38 -44.52 -2.92 33.19
CA ALA A 38 -45.04 -1.74 33.87
C ALA A 38 -44.39 -0.48 33.28
N GLY A 39 -45.21 0.53 32.99
CA GLY A 39 -44.78 1.77 32.34
C GLY A 39 -43.78 2.57 33.17
N ALA A 40 -42.49 2.29 33.00
CA ALA A 40 -41.38 3.16 33.36
C ALA A 40 -40.09 2.62 32.72
N GLY A 41 -39.71 3.21 31.59
CA GLY A 41 -38.45 2.94 30.90
C GLY A 41 -38.40 3.68 29.56
N PRO A 42 -37.23 3.82 28.91
CA PRO A 42 -37.01 4.68 27.73
C PRO A 42 -37.80 4.31 26.44
N TYR A 43 -38.79 3.41 26.51
CA TYR A 43 -39.42 2.74 25.37
C TYR A 43 -40.97 2.81 25.31
N GLY A 44 -41.60 3.78 25.95
CA GLY A 44 -43.02 4.09 25.71
C GLY A 44 -44.04 3.39 26.64
N ALA A 45 -45.31 3.41 26.23
CA ALA A 45 -46.47 2.96 27.01
C ALA A 45 -46.41 1.47 27.37
N PRO A 46 -47.07 1.02 28.46
CA PRO A 46 -47.14 -0.39 28.84
C PRO A 46 -47.68 -1.24 27.68
N ILE A 47 -47.05 -2.38 27.41
CA ILE A 47 -47.54 -3.31 26.39
C ILE A 47 -48.70 -4.11 27.01
N GLU A 48 -49.92 -3.90 26.53
CA GLU A 48 -51.08 -4.70 26.95
C GLU A 48 -51.07 -6.09 26.33
N VAL A 49 -51.73 -7.05 26.98
CA VAL A 49 -51.93 -8.40 26.42
C VAL A 49 -53.10 -8.33 25.44
N PRO A 50 -52.91 -8.63 24.15
CA PRO A 50 -54.01 -8.65 23.19
C PRO A 50 -55.10 -9.65 23.60
N PRO A 51 -56.40 -9.33 23.43
CA PRO A 51 -57.48 -10.25 23.76
C PRO A 51 -57.35 -11.58 23.01
N GLY A 52 -57.44 -12.71 23.73
CA GLY A 52 -57.37 -14.06 23.15
C GLY A 52 -55.95 -14.52 22.78
N ALA A 53 -54.90 -13.81 23.21
CA ALA A 53 -53.53 -14.28 23.06
C ALA A 53 -53.24 -15.53 23.91
N GLU A 54 -52.48 -16.47 23.37
CA GLU A 54 -51.86 -17.52 24.16
C GLU A 54 -50.71 -16.93 24.97
N ILE A 55 -50.60 -17.27 26.26
CA ILE A 55 -49.60 -16.70 27.16
C ILE A 55 -48.61 -17.79 27.60
N ILE A 56 -47.32 -17.53 27.39
CA ILE A 56 -46.22 -18.29 27.97
C ILE A 56 -45.66 -17.49 29.14
N ASP A 57 -45.71 -18.06 30.35
CA ASP A 57 -45.07 -17.48 31.53
C ASP A 57 -43.56 -17.75 31.52
N GLY A 58 -42.79 -16.70 31.28
CA GLY A 58 -41.33 -16.71 31.23
C GLY A 58 -40.65 -16.43 32.56
N THR A 59 -41.35 -16.55 33.70
CA THR A 59 -40.79 -16.29 35.02
C THR A 59 -39.49 -17.07 35.25
N GLY A 60 -38.41 -16.36 35.62
CA GLY A 60 -37.08 -16.95 35.82
C GLY A 60 -36.36 -17.37 34.52
N LYS A 61 -36.94 -17.09 33.35
CA LYS A 61 -36.36 -17.34 32.03
C LYS A 61 -35.93 -16.04 31.37
N SER A 62 -35.16 -16.17 30.29
CA SER A 62 -34.74 -15.05 29.45
C SER A 62 -35.14 -15.30 28.01
N VAL A 63 -35.52 -14.23 27.31
CA VAL A 63 -35.67 -14.19 25.85
C VAL A 63 -34.48 -13.43 25.30
N VAL A 64 -33.81 -14.05 24.33
CA VAL A 64 -32.67 -13.50 23.59
C VAL A 64 -33.03 -13.47 22.10
N PRO A 65 -32.40 -12.63 21.26
CA PRO A 65 -32.54 -12.75 19.82
C PRO A 65 -32.02 -14.11 19.38
N GLY A 66 -32.60 -14.65 18.31
CA GLY A 66 -32.13 -15.91 17.75
C GLY A 66 -30.65 -15.83 17.37
N LEU A 67 -29.89 -16.87 17.74
CA LEU A 67 -28.46 -16.92 17.50
C LEU A 67 -28.16 -17.20 16.03
N ILE A 68 -27.00 -16.72 15.58
CA ILE A 68 -26.51 -16.83 14.21
C ILE A 68 -25.14 -17.47 14.21
N ASP A 69 -24.99 -18.54 13.45
CA ASP A 69 -23.71 -19.21 13.21
C ASP A 69 -23.23 -18.91 11.79
N VAL A 70 -22.12 -18.18 11.63
CA VAL A 70 -21.68 -17.72 10.31
C VAL A 70 -20.75 -18.69 9.60
N HIS A 71 -20.38 -19.81 10.21
CA HIS A 71 -19.45 -20.78 9.63
C HIS A 71 -19.84 -22.21 10.00
N VAL A 72 -20.58 -22.87 9.12
CA VAL A 72 -20.98 -24.28 9.28
C VAL A 72 -20.82 -25.08 7.98
N HIS A 73 -20.67 -26.41 8.11
CA HIS A 73 -20.54 -27.32 6.97
C HIS A 73 -21.52 -28.50 6.92
N ASP A 74 -22.32 -28.75 7.97
CA ASP A 74 -23.23 -29.91 8.02
C ASP A 74 -24.69 -29.55 7.71
N ALA A 75 -25.17 -30.08 6.59
CA ALA A 75 -26.50 -29.84 6.02
C ALA A 75 -27.51 -30.98 6.28
N SER A 76 -27.25 -31.89 7.22
CA SER A 76 -28.16 -32.99 7.52
C SER A 76 -29.42 -32.52 8.24
N ASP A 77 -30.58 -33.12 7.92
CA ASP A 77 -31.88 -32.78 8.53
C ASP A 77 -31.83 -32.89 10.08
N ALA A 78 -31.09 -33.87 10.61
CA ALA A 78 -30.93 -34.09 12.04
C ALA A 78 -30.16 -32.95 12.72
N ASN A 79 -29.21 -32.31 12.04
CA ASN A 79 -28.50 -31.14 12.54
C ASN A 79 -29.30 -29.84 12.39
N MET A 80 -30.11 -29.70 11.32
CA MET A 80 -31.01 -28.56 11.16
C MET A 80 -31.99 -28.43 12.32
N ALA A 81 -32.60 -29.53 12.74
CA ALA A 81 -33.48 -29.54 13.91
C ALA A 81 -32.72 -29.20 15.22
N LEU A 82 -31.47 -29.66 15.33
CA LEU A 82 -30.64 -29.40 16.51
C LEU A 82 -30.21 -27.92 16.63
N TYR A 83 -29.95 -27.23 15.52
CA TYR A 83 -29.72 -25.77 15.53
C TYR A 83 -30.89 -25.02 16.16
N VAL A 84 -32.11 -25.27 15.67
CA VAL A 84 -33.32 -24.59 16.18
C VAL A 84 -33.58 -24.95 17.65
N LYS A 85 -33.45 -26.23 18.02
CA LYS A 85 -33.58 -26.70 19.41
C LYS A 85 -32.62 -25.96 20.35
N SER A 86 -31.45 -25.58 19.84
CA SER A 86 -30.39 -24.88 20.58
C SER A 86 -30.51 -23.35 20.49
N GLY A 87 -31.58 -22.80 19.92
CA GLY A 87 -31.77 -21.36 19.78
C GLY A 87 -31.01 -20.71 18.62
N VAL A 88 -30.40 -21.51 17.73
CA VAL A 88 -29.77 -21.03 16.50
C VAL A 88 -30.83 -20.96 15.41
N THR A 89 -31.11 -19.75 14.96
CA THR A 89 -32.21 -19.47 14.03
C THR A 89 -31.74 -19.06 12.65
N SER A 90 -30.44 -18.82 12.48
CA SER A 90 -29.82 -18.55 11.18
C SER A 90 -28.42 -19.15 11.12
N ILE A 91 -28.04 -19.66 9.96
CA ILE A 91 -26.71 -20.22 9.70
C ILE A 91 -26.18 -19.76 8.34
N ARG A 92 -24.86 -19.62 8.19
CA ARG A 92 -24.19 -19.47 6.89
C ARG A 92 -23.29 -20.67 6.61
N PHE A 93 -23.55 -21.35 5.49
CA PHE A 93 -22.65 -22.38 4.98
C PHE A 93 -21.43 -21.76 4.33
N ALA A 94 -20.27 -21.96 4.93
CA ALA A 94 -18.98 -21.44 4.47
C ALA A 94 -18.32 -22.41 3.48
N GLY A 95 -18.97 -22.68 2.36
CA GLY A 95 -18.48 -23.64 1.36
C GLY A 95 -19.30 -24.92 1.34
N GLY A 96 -19.81 -25.27 0.16
CA GLY A 96 -20.60 -26.49 -0.05
C GLY A 96 -21.22 -26.56 -1.43
N GLN A 97 -21.88 -27.69 -1.74
CA GLN A 97 -22.59 -27.85 -3.01
C GLN A 97 -23.85 -27.00 -3.03
N GLN A 98 -23.80 -25.89 -3.76
CA GLN A 98 -24.84 -24.86 -3.71
C GLN A 98 -26.23 -25.40 -4.03
N ARG A 99 -26.36 -26.28 -5.04
CA ARG A 99 -27.65 -26.86 -5.41
C ARG A 99 -28.32 -27.64 -4.26
N ALA A 100 -27.55 -28.42 -3.51
CA ALA A 100 -28.07 -29.20 -2.40
C ALA A 100 -28.50 -28.28 -1.23
N LEU A 101 -27.72 -27.22 -0.98
CA LEU A 101 -28.05 -26.23 0.05
C LEU A 101 -29.32 -25.45 -0.27
N LEU A 102 -29.52 -25.07 -1.54
CA LEU A 102 -30.75 -24.43 -1.98
C LEU A 102 -31.98 -25.34 -1.80
N GLN A 103 -31.85 -26.62 -2.13
CA GLN A 103 -32.93 -27.60 -1.90
C GLN A 103 -33.26 -27.75 -0.42
N LEU A 104 -32.24 -27.78 0.46
CA LEU A 104 -32.45 -27.80 1.91
C LEU A 104 -33.16 -26.53 2.39
N ARG A 105 -32.71 -25.35 1.95
CA ARG A 105 -33.32 -24.07 2.28
C ARG A 105 -34.80 -24.05 1.88
N ASP A 106 -35.12 -24.47 0.66
CA ASP A 106 -36.50 -24.47 0.17
C ASP A 106 -37.39 -25.45 0.97
N ARG A 107 -36.86 -26.59 1.42
CA ARG A 107 -37.58 -27.54 2.29
C ARG A 107 -37.87 -26.92 3.67
N ILE A 108 -36.91 -26.20 4.24
CA ILE A 108 -37.06 -25.49 5.52
C ILE A 108 -38.10 -24.37 5.38
N GLU A 109 -38.01 -23.56 4.33
CA GLU A 109 -38.94 -22.45 4.06
C GLU A 109 -40.38 -22.92 3.82
N ARG A 110 -40.58 -24.11 3.23
CA ARG A 110 -41.91 -24.74 3.10
C ARG A 110 -42.40 -25.44 4.37
N GLY A 111 -41.60 -25.48 5.44
CA GLY A 111 -41.94 -26.17 6.68
C GLY A 111 -41.90 -27.69 6.61
N GLU A 112 -41.27 -28.28 5.57
CA GLU A 112 -41.14 -29.73 5.41
C GLU A 112 -40.09 -30.33 6.37
N THR A 113 -39.16 -29.51 6.86
CA THR A 113 -38.11 -29.91 7.79
C THR A 113 -37.80 -28.74 8.72
N PRO A 114 -37.83 -28.91 10.06
CA PRO A 114 -37.43 -27.86 10.99
C PRO A 114 -35.96 -27.48 10.78
N GLY A 115 -35.68 -26.18 10.65
CA GLY A 115 -34.32 -25.71 10.48
C GLY A 115 -34.17 -24.20 10.61
N PRO A 116 -32.93 -23.72 10.81
CA PRO A 116 -32.62 -22.29 10.81
C PRO A 116 -32.76 -21.71 9.40
N ARG A 117 -32.82 -20.38 9.29
CA ARG A 117 -32.65 -19.69 8.02
C ARG A 117 -31.25 -19.97 7.47
N VAL A 118 -31.17 -20.37 6.21
CA VAL A 118 -29.92 -20.78 5.57
C VAL A 118 -29.41 -19.70 4.62
N PHE A 119 -28.19 -19.26 4.85
CA PHE A 119 -27.39 -18.44 3.94
C PHE A 119 -26.21 -19.26 3.40
N SER A 120 -25.69 -18.91 2.23
CA SER A 120 -24.66 -19.72 1.58
C SER A 120 -23.55 -18.91 0.92
N CYS A 121 -22.30 -19.32 1.13
CA CYS A 121 -21.15 -18.87 0.32
C CYS A 121 -21.04 -19.61 -1.03
N GLY A 122 -21.88 -20.63 -1.27
CA GLY A 122 -21.77 -21.53 -2.41
C GLY A 122 -20.49 -22.36 -2.38
N HIS A 123 -19.93 -22.65 -3.55
CA HIS A 123 -18.64 -23.32 -3.65
C HIS A 123 -17.52 -22.36 -3.20
N ALA A 124 -16.59 -22.86 -2.37
CA ALA A 124 -15.39 -22.11 -2.02
C ALA A 124 -14.54 -21.82 -3.27
N LEU A 125 -13.85 -20.69 -3.31
CA LEU A 125 -12.90 -20.33 -4.36
C LEU A 125 -11.48 -20.64 -3.88
N ASP A 126 -10.71 -21.34 -4.70
CA ASP A 126 -9.32 -21.71 -4.44
C ASP A 126 -8.53 -21.74 -5.76
N ALA A 127 -7.20 -21.84 -5.73
CA ALA A 127 -6.40 -22.03 -6.95
C ALA A 127 -6.02 -23.51 -7.15
N THR A 128 -5.76 -23.89 -8.40
CA THR A 128 -5.41 -25.26 -8.79
C THR A 128 -4.01 -25.66 -8.32
N PRO A 129 -3.85 -26.90 -7.80
CA PRO A 129 -4.90 -27.79 -7.33
C PRO A 129 -5.52 -27.29 -6.03
N HIS A 130 -6.86 -27.29 -5.97
CA HIS A 130 -7.59 -26.84 -4.79
C HIS A 130 -7.44 -27.81 -3.62
N VAL A 131 -7.52 -27.27 -2.40
CA VAL A 131 -7.34 -28.01 -1.14
C VAL A 131 -8.58 -28.82 -0.79
N TRP A 132 -9.74 -28.19 -0.90
CA TRP A 132 -11.01 -28.78 -0.51
C TRP A 132 -11.79 -29.28 -1.73
N PRO A 133 -12.20 -30.56 -1.75
CA PRO A 133 -12.99 -31.12 -2.83
C PRO A 133 -14.26 -30.29 -3.10
N GLY A 134 -14.52 -30.01 -4.38
CA GLY A 134 -15.70 -29.24 -4.78
C GLY A 134 -15.52 -27.72 -4.75
N SER A 135 -14.31 -27.22 -4.49
CA SER A 135 -13.99 -25.80 -4.70
C SER A 135 -13.95 -25.43 -6.18
N TYR A 136 -14.27 -24.19 -6.51
CA TYR A 136 -14.05 -23.64 -7.84
C TYR A 136 -12.61 -23.12 -7.96
N ALA A 137 -11.92 -23.63 -8.99
CA ALA A 137 -10.58 -23.20 -9.35
C ALA A 137 -10.61 -21.81 -9.99
N ALA A 138 -9.98 -20.84 -9.34
CA ALA A 138 -9.73 -19.50 -9.84
C ALA A 138 -8.21 -19.32 -9.99
N ASP A 139 -7.68 -19.60 -11.18
CA ASP A 139 -6.23 -19.58 -11.45
C ASP A 139 -5.73 -18.24 -11.98
N SER A 140 -6.64 -17.30 -12.25
CA SER A 140 -6.33 -15.95 -12.70
C SER A 140 -7.35 -14.91 -12.22
N PRO A 141 -6.96 -13.61 -12.15
CA PRO A 141 -7.89 -12.53 -11.80
C PRO A 141 -9.14 -12.46 -12.70
N LEU A 142 -9.02 -12.81 -13.98
CA LEU A 142 -10.15 -12.79 -14.91
C LEU A 142 -11.13 -13.96 -14.64
N GLU A 143 -10.61 -15.16 -14.39
CA GLU A 143 -11.44 -16.31 -14.04
C GLU A 143 -12.14 -16.11 -12.70
N ALA A 144 -11.43 -15.55 -11.72
CA ALA A 144 -12.00 -15.23 -10.41
C ALA A 144 -13.23 -14.32 -10.53
N ARG A 145 -13.14 -13.23 -11.31
CA ARG A 145 -14.29 -12.35 -11.59
C ARG A 145 -15.45 -13.09 -12.26
N ARG A 146 -15.17 -13.97 -13.23
CA ARG A 146 -16.21 -14.77 -13.89
C ARG A 146 -16.91 -15.72 -12.92
N ILE A 147 -16.15 -16.36 -12.04
CA ILE A 147 -16.68 -17.30 -11.03
C ILE A 147 -17.52 -16.54 -10.01
N VAL A 148 -17.02 -15.42 -9.47
CA VAL A 148 -17.77 -14.57 -8.52
C VAL A 148 -19.07 -14.09 -9.16
N ARG A 149 -19.02 -13.58 -10.39
CA ARG A 149 -20.21 -13.14 -11.11
C ARG A 149 -21.21 -14.28 -11.26
N ARG A 150 -20.78 -15.47 -11.69
CA ARG A 150 -21.66 -16.66 -11.79
C ARG A 150 -22.27 -17.03 -10.44
N ALA A 151 -21.45 -17.09 -9.38
CA ALA A 151 -21.89 -17.46 -8.05
C ALA A 151 -23.00 -16.52 -7.55
N VAL A 152 -22.84 -15.21 -7.72
CA VAL A 152 -23.83 -14.22 -7.26
C VAL A 152 -25.04 -14.14 -8.19
N THR A 153 -24.84 -14.01 -9.50
CA THR A 153 -25.95 -13.74 -10.43
C THR A 153 -26.78 -14.97 -10.76
N THR A 154 -26.14 -16.14 -10.80
CA THR A 154 -26.77 -17.39 -11.27
C THR A 154 -27.02 -18.34 -10.10
N GLU A 155 -26.01 -18.55 -9.26
CA GLU A 155 -26.09 -19.52 -8.16
C GLU A 155 -26.69 -18.92 -6.87
N LYS A 156 -26.89 -17.59 -6.85
CA LYS A 156 -27.57 -16.83 -5.78
C LYS A 156 -26.94 -17.04 -4.40
N VAL A 157 -25.61 -17.00 -4.35
CA VAL A 157 -24.87 -16.99 -3.07
C VAL A 157 -25.09 -15.67 -2.32
N ASP A 158 -25.02 -15.74 -1.00
CA ASP A 158 -25.18 -14.62 -0.08
C ASP A 158 -23.83 -13.97 0.29
N ALA A 159 -22.72 -14.69 0.10
CA ALA A 159 -21.34 -14.24 0.33
C ALA A 159 -20.38 -15.04 -0.57
N ILE A 160 -19.10 -14.64 -0.61
CA ILE A 160 -18.03 -15.40 -1.27
C ILE A 160 -17.01 -15.85 -0.23
N LEU A 161 -16.56 -17.11 -0.33
CA LEU A 161 -15.46 -17.64 0.47
C LEU A 161 -14.22 -17.84 -0.43
N ALA A 162 -13.16 -17.10 -0.15
CA ALA A 162 -11.83 -17.30 -0.75
C ALA A 162 -10.95 -18.15 0.18
N THR A 163 -10.18 -19.08 -0.37
CA THR A 163 -9.44 -20.04 0.47
C THR A 163 -8.00 -20.25 0.04
N HIS A 164 -7.19 -20.74 0.97
CA HIS A 164 -5.84 -21.29 0.83
C HIS A 164 -4.93 -20.76 -0.30
N ARG A 165 -5.12 -21.17 -1.56
CA ARG A 165 -4.19 -20.90 -2.66
C ARG A 165 -4.51 -19.65 -3.47
N ILE A 166 -5.50 -18.88 -3.07
CA ILE A 166 -5.76 -17.56 -3.63
C ILE A 166 -4.58 -16.62 -3.32
N THR A 167 -3.93 -16.12 -4.37
CA THR A 167 -2.87 -15.11 -4.29
C THR A 167 -3.47 -13.71 -4.13
N ARG A 168 -2.65 -12.71 -3.76
CA ARG A 168 -3.10 -11.31 -3.65
C ARG A 168 -3.84 -10.81 -4.90
N ALA A 169 -3.28 -11.02 -6.09
CA ALA A 169 -3.89 -10.55 -7.34
C ALA A 169 -5.26 -11.21 -7.63
N ILE A 170 -5.43 -12.48 -7.25
CA ILE A 170 -6.72 -13.17 -7.39
C ILE A 170 -7.68 -12.73 -6.28
N LEU A 171 -7.17 -12.45 -5.08
CA LEU A 171 -7.97 -11.93 -3.97
C LEU A 171 -8.56 -10.57 -4.30
N ASP A 172 -7.75 -9.62 -4.78
CA ASP A 172 -8.22 -8.29 -5.24
C ASP A 172 -9.33 -8.45 -6.28
N ALA A 173 -9.18 -9.43 -7.19
CA ALA A 173 -10.18 -9.74 -8.20
C ALA A 173 -11.53 -10.23 -7.65
N ILE A 174 -11.47 -11.06 -6.61
CA ILE A 174 -12.65 -11.59 -5.94
C ILE A 174 -13.36 -10.47 -5.19
N VAL A 175 -12.61 -9.68 -4.43
CA VAL A 175 -13.16 -8.58 -3.61
C VAL A 175 -13.82 -7.53 -4.48
N ASP A 176 -13.11 -7.01 -5.49
CA ASP A 176 -13.65 -6.00 -6.42
C ASP A 176 -15.00 -6.42 -7.01
N GLU A 177 -15.08 -7.62 -7.58
CA GLU A 177 -16.27 -8.08 -8.27
C GLU A 177 -17.42 -8.41 -7.31
N ALA A 178 -17.12 -9.00 -6.15
CA ALA A 178 -18.11 -9.32 -5.14
C ALA A 178 -18.74 -8.05 -4.55
N HIS A 179 -17.91 -7.03 -4.28
CA HIS A 179 -18.37 -5.73 -3.78
C HIS A 179 -19.18 -4.97 -4.81
N VAL A 180 -18.81 -5.01 -6.10
CA VAL A 180 -19.63 -4.48 -7.20
C VAL A 180 -21.01 -5.15 -7.23
N LEU A 181 -21.08 -6.45 -6.95
CA LEU A 181 -22.32 -7.22 -6.93
C LEU A 181 -23.07 -7.13 -5.58
N GLY A 182 -22.47 -6.49 -4.57
CA GLY A 182 -23.07 -6.21 -3.27
C GLY A 182 -23.15 -7.41 -2.33
N VAL A 183 -22.19 -8.34 -2.40
CA VAL A 183 -22.05 -9.45 -1.44
C VAL A 183 -20.69 -9.39 -0.72
N PRO A 184 -20.63 -9.76 0.56
CA PRO A 184 -19.38 -9.75 1.32
C PRO A 184 -18.44 -10.89 0.89
N VAL A 185 -17.14 -10.68 1.09
CA VAL A 185 -16.09 -11.68 0.90
C VAL A 185 -15.46 -12.04 2.24
N THR A 186 -15.37 -13.34 2.51
CA THR A 186 -14.68 -13.89 3.67
C THR A 186 -13.58 -14.86 3.28
N GLY A 187 -12.59 -15.07 4.14
CA GLY A 187 -11.36 -15.79 3.81
C GLY A 187 -10.94 -16.84 4.83
N GLN A 188 -10.67 -18.06 4.37
CA GLN A 188 -9.84 -19.05 5.08
C GLN A 188 -8.46 -19.08 4.41
N LEU A 189 -7.58 -18.14 4.80
CA LEU A 189 -6.39 -17.77 4.03
C LEU A 189 -5.18 -18.67 4.30
N TRP A 190 -4.30 -18.77 3.30
CA TRP A 190 -3.00 -19.41 3.44
C TRP A 190 -1.92 -18.66 2.64
N SER A 191 -2.14 -18.48 1.33
CA SER A 191 -1.18 -17.83 0.44
C SER A 191 -1.21 -16.31 0.59
N ALA A 192 -2.40 -15.71 0.56
CA ALA A 192 -2.60 -14.31 0.94
C ALA A 192 -2.57 -14.12 2.47
N SER A 193 -2.03 -13.01 2.95
CA SER A 193 -1.90 -12.72 4.39
C SER A 193 -3.13 -12.03 4.95
N ALA A 194 -3.29 -12.03 6.27
CA ALA A 194 -4.36 -11.26 6.89
C ALA A 194 -4.25 -9.76 6.53
N ARG A 195 -3.04 -9.22 6.45
CA ARG A 195 -2.79 -7.85 5.97
C ARG A 195 -3.16 -7.67 4.51
N GLU A 196 -2.68 -8.55 3.64
CA GLU A 196 -3.00 -8.52 2.21
C GLU A 196 -4.52 -8.57 1.98
N ALA A 197 -5.24 -9.37 2.76
CA ALA A 197 -6.68 -9.45 2.70
C ALA A 197 -7.39 -8.20 3.23
N ALA A 198 -6.92 -7.64 4.36
CA ALA A 198 -7.44 -6.39 4.89
C ALA A 198 -7.21 -5.21 3.91
N GLU A 199 -6.06 -5.18 3.25
CA GLU A 199 -5.72 -4.18 2.23
C GLU A 199 -6.52 -4.36 0.94
N ALA A 200 -6.79 -5.60 0.54
CA ALA A 200 -7.67 -5.92 -0.59
C ALA A 200 -9.13 -5.51 -0.34
N GLY A 201 -9.51 -5.26 0.92
CA GLY A 201 -10.87 -4.91 1.32
C GLY A 201 -11.76 -6.09 1.67
N MET A 202 -11.19 -7.25 2.00
CA MET A 202 -11.97 -8.41 2.46
C MET A 202 -12.80 -8.07 3.70
N ASP A 203 -14.05 -8.53 3.76
CA ASP A 203 -14.98 -8.19 4.84
C ASP A 203 -14.72 -8.99 6.12
N GLY A 204 -14.31 -10.26 5.99
CA GLY A 204 -14.06 -11.10 7.17
C GLY A 204 -13.01 -12.19 7.00
N LEU A 205 -12.52 -12.69 8.13
CA LEU A 205 -11.58 -13.80 8.20
C LEU A 205 -12.12 -14.93 9.06
N GLU A 206 -12.05 -16.14 8.52
CA GLU A 206 -12.41 -17.41 9.15
C GLU A 206 -11.18 -18.05 9.80
N ASN A 207 -11.38 -18.85 10.86
CA ASN A 207 -10.34 -19.54 11.64
C ASN A 207 -9.22 -18.65 12.20
N THR A 208 -9.38 -17.32 12.19
CA THR A 208 -8.28 -16.35 12.35
C THR A 208 -7.06 -16.65 11.47
N SER A 209 -7.34 -17.20 10.29
CA SER A 209 -6.33 -17.76 9.39
C SER A 209 -5.32 -16.72 8.93
N ARG A 210 -4.02 -17.08 9.00
CA ARG A 210 -2.87 -16.26 8.56
C ARG A 210 -2.77 -14.88 9.26
N ILE A 211 -3.35 -14.71 10.46
CA ILE A 211 -3.17 -13.50 11.29
C ILE A 211 -1.77 -13.41 11.91
N PRO A 212 -1.19 -14.48 12.48
CA PRO A 212 0.21 -14.42 12.92
C PRO A 212 1.13 -14.37 11.70
N GLU A 213 1.47 -13.15 11.28
CA GLU A 213 2.38 -12.90 10.16
C GLU A 213 3.83 -13.16 10.64
N ASP A 214 4.45 -14.25 10.18
CA ASP A 214 5.87 -14.53 10.46
C ASP A 214 6.74 -14.24 9.23
N PRO A 215 7.56 -13.17 9.24
CA PRO A 215 8.49 -12.88 8.15
C PRO A 215 9.69 -13.84 8.07
N GLY A 216 9.93 -14.66 9.10
CA GLY A 216 10.95 -15.72 9.12
C GLY A 216 10.46 -17.07 8.56
N PHE A 217 9.16 -17.25 8.38
CA PHE A 217 8.57 -18.43 7.75
C PHE A 217 8.37 -18.16 6.24
N SER A 218 9.31 -18.63 5.43
CA SER A 218 9.22 -18.49 3.97
C SER A 218 7.96 -19.17 3.41
N HIS A 219 7.45 -18.67 2.27
CA HIS A 219 6.41 -19.34 1.51
C HIS A 219 6.72 -20.84 1.28
N GLU A 220 7.99 -21.17 1.05
CA GLU A 220 8.45 -22.55 0.87
C GLU A 220 8.15 -23.43 2.10
N ARG A 221 8.36 -22.93 3.32
CA ARG A 221 8.00 -23.64 4.55
C ARG A 221 6.49 -23.73 4.77
N LEU A 222 5.74 -22.67 4.44
CA LEU A 222 4.27 -22.69 4.51
C LEU A 222 3.64 -23.70 3.52
N HIS A 223 4.30 -23.95 2.40
CA HIS A 223 3.85 -24.92 1.41
C HIS A 223 4.46 -26.32 1.57
N ALA A 224 5.40 -26.52 2.51
CA ALA A 224 6.04 -27.81 2.77
C ALA A 224 5.08 -28.89 3.29
N ARG A 225 3.98 -28.50 3.97
CA ARG A 225 2.90 -29.42 4.36
C ARG A 225 1.71 -29.27 3.41
N HIS A 226 1.49 -30.28 2.58
CA HIS A 226 0.45 -30.25 1.55
C HIS A 226 -0.94 -30.64 2.06
N SER A 227 -1.03 -31.49 3.10
CA SER A 227 -2.28 -31.98 3.70
C SER A 227 -3.00 -30.90 4.53
N VAL A 228 -4.32 -31.03 4.70
CA VAL A 228 -5.10 -30.15 5.59
C VAL A 228 -4.61 -30.27 7.04
N SER A 229 -4.45 -31.51 7.51
CA SER A 229 -3.92 -31.83 8.85
C SER A 229 -2.60 -31.09 9.13
N GLY A 230 -1.65 -31.18 8.20
CA GLY A 230 -0.34 -30.55 8.33
C GLY A 230 -0.40 -29.02 8.33
N ARG A 231 -1.33 -28.41 7.59
CA ARG A 231 -1.52 -26.95 7.57
C ARG A 231 -2.11 -26.42 8.86
N ILE A 232 -3.12 -27.09 9.42
CA ILE A 232 -3.70 -26.67 10.70
C ILE A 232 -2.64 -26.78 11.81
N ALA A 233 -1.85 -27.85 11.84
CA ALA A 233 -0.72 -27.95 12.76
C ALA A 233 0.29 -26.79 12.58
N THR A 234 0.58 -26.39 11.33
CA THR A 234 1.47 -25.25 11.08
C THR A 234 0.89 -23.93 11.60
N LEU A 235 -0.42 -23.71 11.42
CA LEU A 235 -1.11 -22.54 11.97
C LEU A 235 -1.08 -22.53 13.50
N ALA A 236 -1.22 -23.70 14.14
CA ALA A 236 -1.05 -23.85 15.58
C ALA A 236 0.31 -23.35 16.06
N HIS A 237 1.39 -23.76 15.38
CA HIS A 237 2.75 -23.32 15.72
C HIS A 237 2.92 -21.81 15.55
N LEU A 238 2.41 -21.23 14.46
CA LEU A 238 2.46 -19.79 14.22
C LEU A 238 1.77 -19.00 15.34
N TRP A 239 0.58 -19.41 15.74
CA TRP A 239 -0.12 -18.81 16.88
C TRP A 239 0.60 -19.00 18.21
N SER A 240 1.13 -20.21 18.44
CA SER A 240 1.82 -20.54 19.68
C SER A 240 3.13 -19.77 19.89
N THR A 241 3.70 -19.22 18.82
CA THR A 241 4.98 -18.48 18.82
C THR A 241 4.85 -17.03 18.35
N ALA A 242 3.62 -16.57 18.11
CA ALA A 242 3.34 -15.25 17.57
C ALA A 242 3.90 -14.13 18.47
N ASP A 243 4.52 -13.14 17.84
CA ASP A 243 4.97 -11.93 18.52
C ASP A 243 3.77 -11.03 18.88
N LYS A 244 3.69 -10.60 20.14
CA LYS A 244 2.55 -9.83 20.64
C LYS A 244 2.41 -8.47 19.95
N TYR A 245 3.51 -7.78 19.67
CA TYR A 245 3.45 -6.47 19.01
C TYR A 245 2.98 -6.60 17.57
N ARG A 246 3.39 -7.65 16.86
CA ARG A 246 2.86 -7.96 15.53
C ARG A 246 1.38 -8.28 15.55
N LEU A 247 0.93 -9.05 16.53
CA LEU A 247 -0.49 -9.35 16.72
C LEU A 247 -1.30 -8.07 17.03
N GLU A 248 -0.77 -7.16 17.84
CA GLU A 248 -1.42 -5.87 18.10
C GLU A 248 -1.50 -5.00 16.84
N ASP A 249 -0.42 -4.95 16.02
CA ASP A 249 -0.38 -4.18 14.78
C ASP A 249 -1.39 -4.71 13.74
N ILE A 250 -1.39 -6.03 13.48
CA ILE A 250 -2.34 -6.63 12.55
C ILE A 250 -3.77 -6.53 13.07
N GLY A 251 -3.99 -6.71 14.38
CA GLY A 251 -5.30 -6.54 15.00
C GLY A 251 -5.83 -5.11 14.85
N GLY A 252 -4.95 -4.11 15.03
CA GLY A 252 -5.26 -2.71 14.78
C GLY A 252 -5.64 -2.43 13.33
N LEU A 253 -4.89 -2.97 12.36
CA LEU A 253 -5.22 -2.85 10.94
C LEU A 253 -6.58 -3.48 10.62
N LEU A 254 -6.83 -4.71 11.09
CA LEU A 254 -8.09 -5.41 10.84
C LEU A 254 -9.29 -4.61 11.41
N ALA A 255 -9.14 -4.06 12.61
CA ALA A 255 -10.17 -3.23 13.24
C ALA A 255 -10.38 -1.92 12.47
N GLU A 256 -9.30 -1.24 12.05
CA GLU A 256 -9.36 -0.01 11.24
C GLU A 256 -10.07 -0.23 9.91
N ARG A 257 -9.79 -1.36 9.24
CA ARG A 257 -10.40 -1.73 7.96
C ARG A 257 -11.81 -2.31 8.10
N GLY A 258 -12.27 -2.53 9.34
CA GLY A 258 -13.60 -3.08 9.61
C GLY A 258 -13.74 -4.54 9.20
N VAL A 259 -12.63 -5.30 9.20
CA VAL A 259 -12.62 -6.74 8.93
C VAL A 259 -13.15 -7.47 10.16
N TRP A 260 -14.23 -8.23 10.05
CA TRP A 260 -14.74 -9.04 11.16
C TRP A 260 -14.03 -10.38 11.25
N LEU A 261 -13.94 -10.95 12.45
CA LEU A 261 -13.32 -12.26 12.65
C LEU A 261 -14.35 -13.29 13.12
N ALA A 262 -14.36 -14.44 12.44
CA ALA A 262 -14.95 -15.68 12.90
C ALA A 262 -13.79 -16.61 13.32
N PRO A 263 -13.50 -16.73 14.62
CA PRO A 263 -12.29 -17.40 15.07
C PRO A 263 -12.40 -18.93 15.17
N GLU A 264 -13.62 -19.46 15.38
CA GLU A 264 -13.89 -20.89 15.45
C GLU A 264 -13.06 -21.60 16.54
N LEU A 265 -12.94 -20.96 17.72
CA LEU A 265 -12.11 -21.45 18.84
C LEU A 265 -12.48 -22.86 19.28
N VAL A 266 -13.78 -23.20 19.23
CA VAL A 266 -14.31 -24.52 19.53
C VAL A 266 -13.72 -25.62 18.63
N SER A 267 -13.38 -25.30 17.37
CA SER A 267 -12.71 -26.23 16.46
C SER A 267 -11.28 -26.47 16.88
N PHE A 268 -10.56 -25.41 17.22
CA PHE A 268 -9.17 -25.50 17.67
C PHE A 268 -9.06 -26.33 18.96
N GLU A 269 -10.01 -26.16 19.86
CA GLU A 269 -10.14 -26.95 21.09
C GLU A 269 -10.47 -28.42 20.82
N ALA A 270 -11.44 -28.69 19.92
CA ALA A 270 -11.86 -30.03 19.56
C ALA A 270 -10.75 -30.84 18.87
N TRP A 271 -10.01 -30.23 17.94
CA TRP A 271 -8.89 -30.87 17.23
C TRP A 271 -7.74 -31.24 18.17
N ALA A 272 -7.53 -30.48 19.25
CA ALA A 272 -6.57 -30.83 20.30
C ALA A 272 -7.08 -31.89 21.29
N GLY A 273 -8.34 -32.30 21.20
CA GLY A 273 -8.97 -33.25 22.12
C GLY A 273 -9.11 -32.71 23.56
N LEU A 274 -9.05 -31.39 23.75
CA LEU A 274 -9.00 -30.77 25.09
C LEU A 274 -10.34 -30.87 25.84
N SER A 275 -11.45 -30.92 25.11
CA SER A 275 -12.80 -30.81 25.67
C SER A 275 -13.74 -31.96 25.33
N GLU A 276 -13.23 -33.05 24.77
CA GLU A 276 -14.06 -34.14 24.25
C GLU A 276 -15.06 -34.68 25.29
N LYS A 277 -14.61 -34.86 26.54
CA LYS A 277 -15.47 -35.33 27.64
C LYS A 277 -16.57 -34.32 28.00
N GLU A 278 -16.26 -33.03 27.96
CA GLU A 278 -17.20 -31.97 28.31
C GLU A 278 -18.25 -31.79 27.23
N VAL A 279 -17.83 -31.77 25.97
CA VAL A 279 -18.72 -31.67 24.80
C VAL A 279 -19.67 -32.87 24.76
N LYS A 280 -19.17 -34.09 24.98
CA LYS A 280 -19.99 -35.32 25.00
C LYS A 280 -20.90 -35.42 26.24
N ALA A 281 -20.67 -34.60 27.27
CA ALA A 281 -21.52 -34.51 28.46
C ALA A 281 -22.65 -33.48 28.33
N GLU A 282 -22.69 -32.69 27.24
CA GLU A 282 -23.76 -31.74 27.00
C GLU A 282 -25.13 -32.43 26.95
N ARG A 283 -26.13 -31.81 27.58
CA ARG A 283 -27.48 -32.41 27.76
C ARG A 283 -28.09 -32.88 26.43
N ASP A 284 -27.90 -32.10 25.38
CA ASP A 284 -28.49 -32.34 24.06
C ASP A 284 -27.56 -33.14 23.13
N TRP A 285 -26.42 -33.64 23.65
CA TRP A 285 -25.51 -34.50 22.90
C TRP A 285 -26.18 -35.85 22.59
N PRO A 286 -26.18 -36.31 21.31
CA PRO A 286 -26.74 -37.59 20.91
C PRO A 286 -26.04 -38.75 21.62
N GLN A 287 -26.84 -39.67 22.17
CA GLN A 287 -26.33 -40.86 22.88
C GLN A 287 -26.23 -42.07 21.95
N GLY A 288 -25.33 -43.00 22.25
CA GLY A 288 -25.17 -44.26 21.50
C GLY A 288 -24.42 -44.10 20.17
N GLN A 289 -24.65 -45.04 19.23
CA GLN A 289 -24.00 -45.05 17.90
C GLN A 289 -24.72 -44.12 16.91
N ASP A 290 -24.83 -42.84 17.25
CA ASP A 290 -25.40 -41.85 16.34
C ASP A 290 -24.42 -41.58 15.17
N PRO A 291 -24.87 -41.68 13.90
CA PRO A 291 -24.02 -41.41 12.74
C PRO A 291 -23.35 -40.02 12.76
N ARG A 292 -24.00 -39.03 13.38
CA ARG A 292 -23.46 -37.66 13.52
C ARG A 292 -22.23 -37.68 14.42
N VAL A 293 -22.31 -38.33 15.59
CA VAL A 293 -21.17 -38.49 16.51
C VAL A 293 -20.00 -39.17 15.78
N THR A 294 -20.30 -40.20 15.00
CA THR A 294 -19.29 -40.93 14.22
C THR A 294 -18.66 -40.05 13.13
N GLN A 295 -19.42 -39.17 12.49
CA GLN A 295 -18.90 -38.22 11.51
C GLN A 295 -18.01 -37.15 12.17
N TYR A 296 -18.44 -36.61 13.32
CA TYR A 296 -17.66 -35.67 14.12
C TYR A 296 -16.32 -36.26 14.57
N ASP A 297 -16.35 -37.45 15.18
CA ASP A 297 -15.14 -38.14 15.64
C ASP A 297 -14.19 -38.46 14.47
N ARG A 298 -14.73 -38.88 13.31
CA ARG A 298 -13.92 -39.12 12.10
C ARG A 298 -13.29 -37.85 11.53
N HIS A 299 -14.02 -36.74 11.53
CA HIS A 299 -13.48 -35.48 11.05
C HIS A 299 -12.32 -35.00 11.94
N ASN A 300 -12.51 -35.00 13.26
CA ASN A 300 -11.45 -34.62 14.19
C ASN A 300 -10.23 -35.53 14.07
N ALA A 301 -10.45 -36.85 13.98
CA ALA A 301 -9.36 -37.81 13.76
C ALA A 301 -8.62 -37.59 12.44
N TYR A 302 -9.31 -37.14 11.37
CA TYR A 302 -8.68 -36.78 10.10
C TYR A 302 -7.82 -35.52 10.24
N ILE A 303 -8.34 -34.47 10.88
CA ILE A 303 -7.63 -33.20 11.07
C ILE A 303 -6.35 -33.39 11.89
N SER A 304 -6.38 -34.23 12.92
CA SER A 304 -5.20 -34.50 13.76
C SER A 304 -4.41 -35.75 13.33
N SER A 305 -4.68 -36.32 12.15
CA SER A 305 -4.13 -37.64 11.75
C SER A 305 -2.61 -37.65 11.58
N GLU A 306 -2.00 -36.51 11.28
CA GLU A 306 -0.55 -36.37 11.08
C GLU A 306 0.15 -35.64 12.25
N TRP A 307 -0.58 -35.35 13.34
CA TRP A 307 -0.07 -34.51 14.41
C TRP A 307 0.86 -35.26 15.35
N THR A 308 2.00 -34.63 15.66
CA THR A 308 2.93 -35.05 16.70
C THR A 308 2.49 -34.55 18.08
N LYS A 309 3.11 -35.05 19.15
CA LYS A 309 2.89 -34.52 20.51
C LYS A 309 3.14 -33.01 20.61
N ASP A 310 4.13 -32.51 19.87
CA ASP A 310 4.46 -31.09 19.84
C ASP A 310 3.39 -30.28 19.10
N ASP A 311 2.77 -30.83 18.05
CA ASP A 311 1.65 -30.19 17.36
C ASP A 311 0.42 -30.06 18.29
N PHE A 312 0.09 -31.11 19.06
CA PHE A 312 -0.98 -31.04 20.08
C PHE A 312 -0.67 -30.00 21.16
N ALA A 313 0.57 -29.91 21.64
CA ALA A 313 0.98 -28.91 22.62
C ALA A 313 0.93 -27.49 22.06
N ALA A 314 1.36 -27.29 20.81
CA ALA A 314 1.29 -26.01 20.12
C ALA A 314 -0.16 -25.55 19.94
N GLN A 315 -1.07 -26.47 19.61
CA GLN A 315 -2.50 -26.18 19.46
C GLN A 315 -3.14 -25.69 20.76
N ALA A 316 -2.84 -26.33 21.89
CA ALA A 316 -3.32 -25.86 23.20
C ALA A 316 -2.82 -24.44 23.53
N LYS A 317 -1.57 -24.12 23.20
CA LYS A 317 -1.00 -22.78 23.38
C LYS A 317 -1.59 -21.76 22.39
N ALA A 318 -1.86 -22.18 21.15
CA ALA A 318 -2.47 -21.36 20.12
C ALA A 318 -3.85 -20.87 20.52
N LEU A 319 -4.67 -21.74 21.12
CA LEU A 319 -6.02 -21.39 21.60
C LEU A 319 -5.98 -20.22 22.59
N GLU A 320 -5.08 -20.25 23.56
CA GLU A 320 -4.94 -19.18 24.55
C GLU A 320 -4.36 -17.89 23.93
N ALA A 321 -3.41 -18.02 23.00
CA ALA A 321 -2.89 -16.86 22.26
C ALA A 321 -3.96 -16.18 21.41
N MET A 322 -4.85 -16.96 20.77
CA MET A 322 -5.99 -16.44 20.02
C MET A 322 -6.96 -15.70 20.94
N LYS A 323 -7.32 -16.26 22.11
CA LYS A 323 -8.20 -15.56 23.07
C LYS A 323 -7.62 -14.23 23.53
N GLU A 324 -6.32 -14.19 23.84
CA GLU A 324 -5.63 -12.95 24.21
C GLU A 324 -5.71 -11.92 23.07
N PHE A 325 -5.39 -12.33 21.84
CA PHE A 325 -5.48 -11.49 20.65
C PHE A 325 -6.91 -10.99 20.39
N LEU A 326 -7.92 -11.87 20.45
CA LEU A 326 -9.32 -11.52 20.17
C LEU A 326 -9.86 -10.52 21.20
N GLY A 327 -9.48 -10.67 22.47
CA GLY A 327 -9.79 -9.69 23.51
C GLY A 327 -9.15 -8.32 23.23
N ALA A 328 -7.91 -8.29 22.75
CA ALA A 328 -7.24 -7.05 22.35
C ALA A 328 -7.87 -6.42 21.09
N PHE A 329 -8.20 -7.24 20.10
CA PHE A 329 -8.84 -6.85 18.85
C PHE A 329 -10.22 -6.20 19.09
N VAL A 330 -11.07 -6.78 19.95
CA VAL A 330 -12.36 -6.17 20.32
C VAL A 330 -12.16 -4.86 21.04
N LYS A 331 -11.19 -4.76 21.95
CA LYS A 331 -10.84 -3.49 22.62
C LYS A 331 -10.36 -2.41 21.64
N ALA A 332 -9.73 -2.81 20.55
CA ALA A 332 -9.32 -1.92 19.46
C ALA A 332 -10.49 -1.49 18.54
N GLY A 333 -11.71 -1.98 18.78
CA GLY A 333 -12.90 -1.66 17.98
C GLY A 333 -13.23 -2.70 16.90
N GLY A 334 -12.52 -3.83 16.87
CA GLY A 334 -12.79 -4.94 15.97
C GLY A 334 -14.14 -5.62 16.21
N SER A 335 -14.72 -6.21 15.17
CA SER A 335 -15.99 -6.95 15.24
C SER A 335 -15.74 -8.45 15.27
N LEU A 336 -16.30 -9.15 16.26
CA LEU A 336 -16.30 -10.61 16.31
C LEU A 336 -17.69 -11.15 15.98
N VAL A 337 -17.70 -12.23 15.21
CA VAL A 337 -18.88 -13.01 14.88
C VAL A 337 -18.62 -14.47 15.24
N THR A 338 -19.68 -15.23 15.52
CA THR A 338 -19.55 -16.64 15.89
C THR A 338 -19.56 -17.55 14.66
N GLY A 339 -18.66 -18.52 14.64
CA GLY A 339 -18.59 -19.62 13.68
C GLY A 339 -18.11 -20.89 14.39
N THR A 340 -18.56 -22.07 13.95
CA THR A 340 -18.15 -23.33 14.59
C THR A 340 -17.31 -24.25 13.72
N ASP A 341 -17.24 -24.03 12.39
CA ASP A 341 -16.58 -24.86 11.37
C ASP A 341 -17.13 -26.30 11.31
N LEU A 342 -16.93 -27.01 12.42
CA LEU A 342 -17.48 -28.30 12.75
C LEU A 342 -19.01 -28.20 12.83
N GLY A 343 -19.69 -29.04 12.05
CA GLY A 343 -21.12 -29.23 12.20
C GLY A 343 -21.42 -30.09 13.43
N PHE A 344 -22.28 -29.59 14.33
CA PHE A 344 -22.97 -30.41 15.34
C PHE A 344 -24.18 -29.68 15.96
N GLY A 345 -24.93 -28.96 15.14
CA GLY A 345 -26.02 -28.09 15.58
C GLY A 345 -25.54 -26.96 16.49
N GLY A 346 -26.44 -26.37 17.28
CA GLY A 346 -26.09 -25.23 18.12
C GLY A 346 -25.31 -25.56 19.40
N ILE A 347 -24.99 -26.83 19.67
CA ILE A 347 -24.22 -27.24 20.85
C ILE A 347 -22.82 -26.60 20.82
N LEU A 348 -22.14 -26.68 19.67
CA LEU A 348 -20.81 -26.11 19.50
C LEU A 348 -20.85 -24.58 19.50
N LEU A 349 -21.92 -23.97 19.00
CA LEU A 349 -22.08 -22.50 19.06
C LEU A 349 -22.16 -22.01 20.50
N HIS A 350 -22.90 -22.70 21.38
CA HIS A 350 -22.92 -22.37 22.81
C HIS A 350 -21.55 -22.51 23.45
N ARG A 351 -20.73 -23.43 22.97
CA ARG A 351 -19.36 -23.61 23.45
C ARG A 351 -18.41 -22.52 22.94
N GLU A 352 -18.54 -22.10 21.68
CA GLU A 352 -17.84 -20.93 21.13
C GLU A 352 -18.15 -19.67 21.95
N LEU A 353 -19.42 -19.47 22.31
CA LEU A 353 -19.83 -18.37 23.19
C LEU A 353 -19.20 -18.46 24.60
N ARG A 354 -18.96 -19.66 25.13
CA ARG A 354 -18.23 -19.82 26.40
C ARG A 354 -16.78 -19.36 26.26
N HIS A 355 -16.10 -19.68 25.16
CA HIS A 355 -14.75 -19.15 24.92
C HIS A 355 -14.74 -17.64 24.83
N PHE A 356 -15.74 -17.03 24.18
CA PHE A 356 -15.83 -15.57 24.12
C PHE A 356 -16.07 -14.95 25.50
N ALA A 357 -16.84 -15.62 26.37
CA ALA A 357 -17.06 -15.17 27.74
C ALA A 357 -15.79 -15.19 28.62
N ASP A 358 -14.71 -15.86 28.19
CA ASP A 358 -13.41 -15.78 28.88
C ASP A 358 -12.80 -14.37 28.81
N PHE A 359 -13.13 -13.59 27.77
CA PHE A 359 -12.53 -12.27 27.51
C PHE A 359 -13.54 -11.15 27.19
N LEU A 360 -14.82 -11.46 27.03
CA LEU A 360 -15.92 -10.52 26.81
C LEU A 360 -16.93 -10.56 27.96
N THR A 361 -17.66 -9.46 28.16
CA THR A 361 -18.83 -9.48 29.04
C THR A 361 -19.96 -10.34 28.45
N PRO A 362 -20.89 -10.87 29.26
CA PRO A 362 -22.00 -11.69 28.75
C PRO A 362 -22.83 -11.04 27.64
N LEU A 363 -23.02 -9.72 27.68
CA LEU A 363 -23.78 -9.00 26.64
C LEU A 363 -22.97 -8.81 25.36
N GLU A 364 -21.66 -8.58 25.45
CA GLU A 364 -20.76 -8.53 24.30
C GLU A 364 -20.69 -9.91 23.63
N THR A 365 -20.59 -10.98 24.42
CA THR A 365 -20.66 -12.37 23.94
C THR A 365 -21.96 -12.64 23.18
N ILE A 366 -23.13 -12.30 23.73
CA ILE A 366 -24.41 -12.50 23.01
C ILE A 366 -24.47 -11.64 21.73
N ARG A 367 -23.85 -10.47 21.72
CA ARG A 367 -23.84 -9.57 20.56
C ARG A 367 -23.09 -10.17 19.37
N THR A 368 -22.04 -10.97 19.59
CA THR A 368 -21.27 -11.60 18.49
C THR A 368 -22.16 -12.54 17.66
N ALA A 369 -23.01 -13.34 18.32
CA ALA A 369 -23.95 -14.28 17.69
C ALA A 369 -25.31 -13.68 17.31
N THR A 370 -25.52 -12.37 17.46
CA THR A 370 -26.79 -11.73 17.15
C THR A 370 -26.60 -10.55 16.21
N ARG A 371 -26.46 -9.34 16.75
CA ARG A 371 -26.38 -8.12 15.95
C ARG A 371 -25.11 -8.05 15.09
N ALA A 372 -23.95 -8.46 15.62
CA ALA A 372 -22.69 -8.42 14.87
C ALA A 372 -22.78 -9.39 13.69
N ALA A 373 -23.05 -10.67 13.95
CA ALA A 373 -23.28 -11.68 12.91
C ALA A 373 -24.33 -11.24 11.88
N ALA A 374 -25.46 -10.62 12.29
CA ALA A 374 -26.47 -10.15 11.36
C ALA A 374 -26.02 -8.96 10.49
N SER A 375 -25.26 -8.02 11.07
CA SER A 375 -24.83 -6.79 10.38
C SER A 375 -23.72 -7.07 9.39
N ASP A 376 -22.77 -7.89 9.80
CA ASP A 376 -21.54 -8.17 9.06
C ASP A 376 -21.78 -9.21 7.95
N HIS A 377 -22.86 -9.99 8.09
CA HIS A 377 -23.42 -10.83 7.03
C HIS A 377 -24.26 -10.04 5.99
N ARG A 378 -24.61 -8.76 6.22
CA ARG A 378 -25.55 -7.98 5.38
C ARG A 378 -25.10 -6.57 4.98
N ARG A 379 -23.82 -6.32 4.70
CA ARG A 379 -23.49 -5.05 4.02
C ARG A 379 -24.07 -5.05 2.61
N THR A 380 -24.96 -4.09 2.39
CA THR A 380 -26.14 -4.14 1.53
C THR A 380 -25.99 -3.22 0.34
N ARG A 381 -26.74 -3.53 -0.74
CA ARG A 381 -27.20 -2.57 -1.75
C ARG A 381 -27.45 -1.17 -1.13
N GLY A 382 -26.59 -0.21 -1.46
CA GLY A 382 -26.92 1.21 -1.62
C GLY A 382 -27.43 2.01 -0.41
N LEU A 383 -26.68 2.10 0.70
CA LEU A 383 -26.83 3.22 1.64
C LEU A 383 -25.46 3.81 2.06
N PRO A 384 -25.30 5.15 2.07
CA PRO A 384 -24.05 5.82 2.38
C PRO A 384 -23.69 5.70 3.88
N ALA A 385 -22.39 5.52 4.14
CA ALA A 385 -21.83 5.42 5.47
C ALA A 385 -22.05 6.72 6.28
N ARG A 386 -23.04 6.72 7.17
CA ARG A 386 -23.16 7.71 8.25
C ARG A 386 -22.51 7.15 9.52
N ALA A 387 -21.67 8.00 10.11
CA ALA A 387 -20.90 7.83 11.33
C ALA A 387 -21.62 7.04 12.45
N ARG A 388 -20.88 6.12 13.08
CA ARG A 388 -21.17 5.62 14.42
C ARG A 388 -20.04 6.03 15.36
N ARG A 389 -20.34 6.97 16.25
CA ARG A 389 -19.52 7.37 17.41
C ARG A 389 -19.72 6.39 18.57
N GLY A 390 -18.66 6.10 19.32
CA GLY A 390 -18.74 5.66 20.71
C GLY A 390 -17.57 4.79 21.17
N GLY A 391 -16.62 5.34 21.94
CA GLY A 391 -15.53 4.60 22.57
C GLY A 391 -14.35 5.50 22.99
N GLY A 392 -14.55 6.33 24.02
CA GLY A 392 -13.59 7.35 24.46
C GLY A 392 -12.39 6.77 25.23
N ALA A 393 -11.20 6.91 24.65
CA ALA A 393 -9.89 7.21 25.30
C ALA A 393 -8.71 6.75 24.41
N VAL A 394 -8.87 5.70 23.60
CA VAL A 394 -7.88 5.26 22.59
C VAL A 394 -8.19 5.86 21.20
N MET A 395 -9.48 6.14 20.93
CA MET A 395 -9.97 6.71 19.67
C MET A 395 -9.35 8.06 19.26
N THR A 396 -8.83 8.86 20.18
CA THR A 396 -8.41 10.23 19.88
C THR A 396 -7.23 10.26 18.89
N VAL A 397 -6.25 9.37 19.02
CA VAL A 397 -5.03 9.42 18.17
C VAL A 397 -5.25 8.88 16.75
N ALA A 398 -6.06 7.82 16.57
CA ALA A 398 -6.33 7.25 15.25
C ALA A 398 -7.35 8.09 14.45
N THR A 399 -8.34 8.67 15.13
CA THR A 399 -9.31 9.59 14.49
C THR A 399 -8.65 10.92 14.12
N GLU A 400 -7.70 11.42 14.94
CA GLU A 400 -6.85 12.57 14.61
C GLU A 400 -6.01 12.30 13.35
N ARG A 401 -5.32 11.15 13.26
CA ARG A 401 -4.47 10.83 12.09
C ARG A 401 -5.24 10.71 10.76
N THR A 402 -6.46 10.16 10.77
CA THR A 402 -7.30 10.07 9.56
C THR A 402 -7.84 11.45 9.15
N ALA A 403 -8.25 12.27 10.12
CA ALA A 403 -8.69 13.64 9.86
C ALA A 403 -7.55 14.52 9.32
N VAL A 404 -6.33 14.39 9.86
CA VAL A 404 -5.13 15.09 9.33
C VAL A 404 -4.88 14.72 7.87
N ARG A 405 -4.91 13.42 7.54
CA ARG A 405 -4.70 12.97 6.15
C ARG A 405 -5.78 13.48 5.19
N ASP A 406 -7.04 13.52 5.61
CA ASP A 406 -8.13 14.11 4.81
C ASP A 406 -7.96 15.61 4.63
N ASN A 407 -7.55 16.33 5.68
CA ASN A 407 -7.28 17.77 5.61
C ASN A 407 -6.12 18.08 4.64
N VAL A 408 -5.07 17.26 4.64
CA VAL A 408 -3.94 17.40 3.70
C VAL A 408 -4.41 17.27 2.25
N VAL A 409 -5.22 16.25 1.94
CA VAL A 409 -5.74 16.05 0.58
C VAL A 409 -6.69 17.20 0.19
N ALA A 410 -7.58 17.59 1.10
CA ALA A 410 -8.54 18.68 0.88
C ALA A 410 -7.85 20.04 0.67
N ALA A 411 -6.74 20.30 1.35
CA ALA A 411 -5.96 21.53 1.17
C ALA A 411 -5.40 21.65 -0.25
N ILE A 412 -4.95 20.53 -0.84
CA ILE A 412 -4.48 20.49 -2.22
C ILE A 412 -5.66 20.64 -3.18
N ASP A 413 -6.76 19.93 -2.95
CA ASP A 413 -7.95 19.99 -3.81
C ASP A 413 -8.57 21.39 -3.87
N THR A 414 -8.61 22.10 -2.73
CA THR A 414 -9.09 23.48 -2.65
C THR A 414 -8.23 24.46 -3.44
N LYS A 415 -6.96 24.11 -3.69
CA LYS A 415 -5.99 24.93 -4.44
C LYS A 415 -5.68 24.38 -5.83
N ALA A 416 -6.38 23.35 -6.29
CA ALA A 416 -6.13 22.70 -7.56
C ALA A 416 -6.16 23.69 -8.74
N ASP A 417 -7.18 24.55 -8.81
CA ASP A 417 -7.30 25.53 -9.89
C ASP A 417 -6.17 26.57 -9.88
N GLU A 418 -5.75 27.03 -8.69
CA GLU A 418 -4.61 27.96 -8.54
C GLU A 418 -3.29 27.29 -8.95
N LEU A 419 -3.08 26.03 -8.54
CA LEU A 419 -1.91 25.24 -8.95
C LEU A 419 -1.87 25.01 -10.47
N ILE A 420 -3.00 24.67 -11.08
CA ILE A 420 -3.09 24.50 -12.55
C ILE A 420 -2.82 25.83 -13.27
N ALA A 421 -3.35 26.94 -12.77
CA ALA A 421 -3.09 28.26 -13.32
C ALA A 421 -1.59 28.62 -13.26
N ILE A 422 -0.91 28.37 -12.13
CA ILE A 422 0.54 28.54 -11.98
C ILE A 422 1.29 27.67 -13.01
N SER A 423 0.91 26.41 -13.17
CA SER A 423 1.56 25.51 -14.14
C SER A 423 1.44 26.02 -15.57
N ARG A 424 0.26 26.52 -15.94
CA ARG A 424 0.00 27.07 -17.28
C ARG A 424 0.77 28.38 -17.52
N ASP A 425 0.88 29.22 -16.49
CA ASP A 425 1.62 30.47 -16.56
C ASP A 425 3.13 30.24 -16.72
N ILE A 426 3.72 29.34 -15.94
CA ILE A 426 5.14 28.94 -16.09
C ILE A 426 5.37 28.32 -17.47
N HIS A 427 4.47 27.43 -17.92
CA HIS A 427 4.57 26.81 -19.25
C HIS A 427 4.57 27.84 -20.39
N ALA A 428 3.77 28.90 -20.26
CA ALA A 428 3.67 29.98 -21.25
C ALA A 428 4.87 30.94 -21.25
N HIS A 429 5.66 30.97 -20.17
CA HIS A 429 6.82 31.85 -20.01
C HIS A 429 8.09 31.01 -19.75
N PRO A 430 8.55 30.21 -20.74
CA PRO A 430 9.72 29.35 -20.56
C PRO A 430 11.00 30.18 -20.39
N GLU A 431 11.74 29.91 -19.33
CA GLU A 431 13.00 30.57 -18.99
C GLU A 431 14.13 29.53 -18.85
N LEU A 432 15.34 29.86 -19.29
CA LEU A 432 16.47 28.93 -19.33
C LEU A 432 17.21 28.85 -17.98
N ASN A 433 18.16 27.93 -17.91
CA ASN A 433 19.05 27.71 -16.75
C ASN A 433 19.58 29.02 -16.14
N PHE A 434 19.25 29.28 -14.88
CA PHE A 434 19.61 30.47 -14.09
C PHE A 434 18.98 31.79 -14.55
N GLU A 435 18.04 31.75 -15.49
CA GLU A 435 17.27 32.90 -15.99
C GLU A 435 15.79 32.83 -15.60
N GLU A 436 15.39 31.83 -14.79
CA GLU A 436 14.01 31.49 -14.40
C GLU A 436 13.37 32.46 -13.39
N ARG A 437 13.46 33.76 -13.65
CA ARG A 437 13.03 34.83 -12.76
C ARG A 437 11.53 34.84 -12.56
N HIS A 438 10.76 34.74 -13.64
CA HIS A 438 9.30 34.70 -13.61
C HIS A 438 8.80 33.48 -12.85
N ALA A 439 9.31 32.29 -13.21
CA ALA A 439 8.87 31.06 -12.55
C ALA A 439 9.23 31.05 -11.06
N ALA A 440 10.46 31.43 -10.70
CA ALA A 440 10.88 31.53 -9.30
C ALA A 440 10.02 32.53 -8.52
N GLN A 441 9.71 33.68 -9.12
CA GLN A 441 8.85 34.69 -8.51
C GLN A 441 7.44 34.16 -8.25
N VAL A 442 6.78 33.59 -9.27
CA VAL A 442 5.40 33.09 -9.18
C VAL A 442 5.26 32.02 -8.10
N LEU A 443 6.21 31.08 -8.03
CA LEU A 443 6.20 30.00 -7.05
C LEU A 443 6.43 30.50 -5.62
N ALA A 444 7.43 31.36 -5.44
CA ALA A 444 7.75 31.95 -4.14
C ALA A 444 6.61 32.85 -3.63
N ASP A 445 6.02 33.69 -4.49
CA ASP A 445 4.88 34.54 -4.17
C ASP A 445 3.66 33.70 -3.75
N ALA A 446 3.41 32.57 -4.42
CA ALA A 446 2.31 31.66 -4.05
C ALA A 446 2.51 31.07 -2.64
N LEU A 447 3.73 30.61 -2.33
CA LEU A 447 4.06 30.06 -1.01
C LEU A 447 3.95 31.11 0.10
N GLU A 448 4.39 32.36 -0.14
CA GLU A 448 4.19 33.47 0.80
C GLU A 448 2.70 33.71 1.06
N ARG A 449 1.86 33.77 0.01
CA ARG A 449 0.40 33.90 0.15
C ARG A 449 -0.23 32.74 0.93
N TRP A 450 0.34 31.55 0.83
CA TRP A 450 -0.11 30.38 1.59
C TRP A 450 0.50 30.29 3.00
N GLY A 451 1.24 31.31 3.42
CA GLY A 451 1.74 31.47 4.79
C GLY A 451 3.03 30.72 5.09
N PHE A 452 3.87 30.45 4.09
CA PHE A 452 5.25 30.03 4.29
C PHE A 452 6.15 31.25 4.55
N VAL A 453 7.25 31.03 5.28
CA VAL A 453 8.36 31.99 5.35
C VAL A 453 9.30 31.71 4.19
N VAL A 454 9.45 32.65 3.27
CA VAL A 454 10.23 32.45 2.03
C VAL A 454 11.54 33.23 2.06
N GLU A 455 12.63 32.51 1.82
CA GLU A 455 13.97 33.04 1.57
C GLU A 455 14.24 32.92 0.07
N ARG A 456 14.53 34.03 -0.61
CA ARG A 456 14.86 34.06 -2.05
C ARG A 456 16.36 34.23 -2.25
N GLY A 457 16.89 33.80 -3.39
CA GLY A 457 18.31 33.89 -3.71
C GLY A 457 19.19 32.92 -2.90
N VAL A 458 18.62 31.82 -2.40
CA VAL A 458 19.34 30.91 -1.48
C VAL A 458 20.56 30.28 -2.15
N GLY A 459 21.62 30.08 -1.36
CA GLY A 459 22.89 29.55 -1.86
C GLY A 459 23.60 30.45 -2.89
N GLY A 460 23.24 31.73 -2.98
CA GLY A 460 23.81 32.68 -3.94
C GLY A 460 23.30 32.48 -5.38
N VAL A 461 22.19 31.75 -5.55
CA VAL A 461 21.55 31.54 -6.86
C VAL A 461 20.29 32.40 -6.91
N GLU A 462 20.29 33.44 -7.74
CA GLU A 462 19.23 34.47 -7.82
C GLU A 462 17.82 33.85 -7.93
N THR A 463 17.67 32.84 -8.80
CA THR A 463 16.38 32.21 -9.10
C THR A 463 16.01 31.09 -8.12
N ALA A 464 16.84 30.76 -7.13
CA ALA A 464 16.51 29.74 -6.13
C ALA A 464 15.74 30.33 -4.94
N PHE A 465 14.92 29.52 -4.27
CA PHE A 465 14.24 29.92 -3.03
C PHE A 465 14.08 28.75 -2.04
N ARG A 466 13.86 29.07 -0.77
CA ARG A 466 13.44 28.12 0.27
C ARG A 466 12.24 28.70 1.01
N ALA A 467 11.11 28.01 0.94
CA ALA A 467 9.93 28.31 1.71
C ALA A 467 9.80 27.32 2.87
N SER A 468 9.68 27.82 4.10
CA SER A 468 9.61 26.99 5.31
C SER A 468 8.31 27.21 6.08
N ALA A 469 7.74 26.13 6.59
CA ALA A 469 6.65 26.15 7.57
C ALA A 469 7.00 25.20 8.72
N ARG A 470 6.79 25.65 9.96
CA ARG A 470 7.14 24.88 11.17
C ARG A 470 5.90 24.63 12.02
N GLY A 471 5.75 23.39 12.46
CA GLY A 471 4.67 23.01 13.36
C GLY A 471 4.78 23.62 14.74
N ARG A 472 3.64 23.94 15.35
CA ARG A 472 3.55 24.56 16.68
C ARG A 472 3.52 23.53 17.82
N ALA A 473 3.24 22.28 17.51
CA ALA A 473 3.23 21.19 18.47
C ALA A 473 4.65 20.90 18.99
N ARG A 474 4.81 20.76 20.32
CA ARG A 474 6.04 20.21 20.91
C ARG A 474 6.10 18.71 20.56
N SER A 475 7.28 18.21 20.21
CA SER A 475 7.50 16.77 20.00
C SER A 475 6.98 15.99 21.22
N ARG A 476 5.91 15.19 21.04
CA ARG A 476 5.36 14.30 22.09
C ARG A 476 6.38 13.24 22.56
N ALA A 477 7.53 13.11 21.89
CA ALA A 477 8.58 12.17 22.23
C ALA A 477 9.46 12.62 23.42
N SER A 478 9.35 13.85 23.91
CA SER A 478 10.14 14.34 25.07
C SER A 478 9.63 13.87 26.44
N ASP A 479 8.42 13.31 26.53
CA ASP A 479 7.72 13.13 27.82
C ASP A 479 7.71 11.67 28.34
N ARG A 480 8.39 10.74 27.68
CA ARG A 480 8.59 9.37 28.20
C ARG A 480 10.06 9.16 28.54
N GLY A 481 10.36 9.24 29.83
CA GLY A 481 11.70 9.05 30.38
C GLY A 481 12.34 7.75 29.93
N GLY A 482 13.48 7.88 29.23
CA GLY A 482 14.39 6.82 28.83
C GLY A 482 15.67 7.47 28.32
N ASN A 483 16.82 6.99 28.79
CA ASN A 483 18.14 7.59 28.53
C ASN A 483 18.40 7.94 27.06
N GLY A 484 18.62 9.23 26.79
CA GLY A 484 19.59 9.73 25.83
C GLY A 484 19.33 9.50 24.33
N THR A 485 18.39 10.24 23.75
CA THR A 485 18.59 11.13 22.59
C THR A 485 17.28 11.87 22.32
N THR A 486 17.25 13.19 22.48
CA THR A 486 16.11 13.99 22.00
C THR A 486 16.07 13.89 20.48
N THR A 487 15.20 13.07 19.90
CA THR A 487 15.00 13.07 18.45
C THR A 487 14.38 14.41 18.05
N ALA A 488 15.17 15.26 17.40
CA ALA A 488 14.70 16.51 16.83
C ALA A 488 13.54 16.22 15.85
N ALA A 489 12.52 17.07 15.85
CA ALA A 489 11.40 16.92 14.92
C ALA A 489 11.92 17.05 13.47
N PRO A 490 11.46 16.20 12.54
CA PRO A 490 12.12 16.08 11.25
C PRO A 490 11.83 17.26 10.32
N THR A 491 12.76 17.53 9.42
CA THR A 491 12.64 18.49 8.31
C THR A 491 12.48 17.74 6.99
N ILE A 492 11.32 17.89 6.36
CA ILE A 492 10.99 17.25 5.07
C ILE A 492 10.98 18.33 3.98
N ALA A 493 11.79 18.15 2.94
CA ALA A 493 11.88 19.09 1.83
C ALA A 493 11.21 18.54 0.56
N PHE A 494 10.47 19.39 -0.15
CA PHE A 494 9.93 19.13 -1.49
C PHE A 494 10.70 19.97 -2.51
N LEU A 495 11.22 19.35 -3.57
CA LEU A 495 12.09 20.02 -4.53
C LEU A 495 11.33 20.38 -5.81
N ALA A 496 11.19 21.67 -6.08
CA ALA A 496 10.44 22.21 -7.22
C ALA A 496 11.41 22.70 -8.31
N GLU A 497 11.34 22.10 -9.49
CA GLU A 497 12.09 22.50 -10.69
C GLU A 497 11.19 23.31 -11.62
N TYR A 498 11.78 24.21 -12.41
CA TYR A 498 11.02 25.16 -13.25
C TYR A 498 11.83 25.81 -14.37
N ASP A 499 13.00 25.27 -14.72
CA ASP A 499 13.74 25.65 -15.92
C ASP A 499 13.14 25.03 -17.19
N ALA A 500 13.38 25.69 -18.32
CA ALA A 500 12.94 25.28 -19.64
C ALA A 500 14.13 24.94 -20.54
N LEU A 501 13.84 24.23 -21.63
CA LEU A 501 14.81 23.88 -22.66
C LEU A 501 14.87 24.96 -23.75
N PRO A 502 16.06 25.23 -24.32
CA PRO A 502 16.21 26.11 -25.48
C PRO A 502 15.29 25.69 -26.64
N GLU A 503 14.62 26.67 -27.24
CA GLU A 503 13.73 26.53 -28.42
C GLU A 503 12.44 25.71 -28.23
N ILE A 504 12.43 24.72 -27.33
CA ILE A 504 11.32 23.78 -27.13
C ILE A 504 10.56 23.97 -25.82
N GLY A 505 10.91 24.97 -25.00
CA GLY A 505 10.18 25.34 -23.79
C GLY A 505 10.18 24.23 -22.73
N HIS A 506 9.08 24.07 -21.98
CA HIS A 506 8.94 23.03 -20.95
C HIS A 506 8.68 21.62 -21.53
N ALA A 507 9.51 21.20 -22.49
CA ALA A 507 9.46 19.87 -23.11
C ALA A 507 9.97 18.73 -22.20
N CYS A 508 10.42 19.03 -20.98
CA CYS A 508 10.64 18.07 -19.90
C CYS A 508 9.55 18.15 -18.81
N GLY A 509 8.62 19.11 -18.91
CA GLY A 509 7.48 19.24 -18.00
C GLY A 509 7.83 19.80 -16.61
N HIS A 510 8.86 20.63 -16.47
CA HIS A 510 9.24 21.22 -15.18
C HIS A 510 8.14 22.12 -14.59
N ASN A 511 7.26 22.69 -15.42
CA ASN A 511 6.01 23.33 -14.95
C ASN A 511 5.08 22.39 -14.14
N LEU A 512 5.17 21.07 -14.34
CA LEU A 512 4.45 20.07 -13.54
C LEU A 512 5.20 19.66 -12.28
N ILE A 513 6.55 19.55 -12.36
CA ILE A 513 7.42 19.31 -11.19
C ILE A 513 7.27 20.45 -10.18
N ALA A 514 7.21 21.68 -10.67
CA ALA A 514 6.95 22.87 -9.87
C ALA A 514 5.66 22.69 -9.04
N ILE A 515 4.53 22.44 -9.70
CA ILE A 515 3.23 22.47 -9.02
C ILE A 515 2.94 21.23 -8.18
N SER A 516 3.47 20.06 -8.55
CA SER A 516 3.32 18.85 -7.73
C SER A 516 4.03 19.01 -6.39
N ASN A 517 5.23 19.59 -6.39
CA ASN A 517 6.02 19.83 -5.18
C ASN A 517 5.53 21.05 -4.38
N LEU A 518 5.05 22.10 -5.05
CA LEU A 518 4.37 23.23 -4.40
C LEU A 518 3.10 22.76 -3.67
N GLY A 519 2.28 21.96 -4.35
CA GLY A 519 1.07 21.36 -3.81
C GLY A 519 1.37 20.40 -2.66
N ALA A 520 2.42 19.59 -2.79
CA ALA A 520 2.84 18.67 -1.73
C ALA A 520 3.23 19.42 -0.45
N GLY A 521 4.03 20.49 -0.59
CA GLY A 521 4.39 21.37 0.51
C GLY A 521 3.18 22.02 1.17
N LEU A 522 2.27 22.59 0.36
CA LEU A 522 1.00 23.18 0.84
C LEU A 522 0.16 22.17 1.63
N GLY A 523 -0.04 20.97 1.07
CA GLY A 523 -0.82 19.92 1.71
C GLY A 523 -0.17 19.49 3.02
N ALA A 524 1.14 19.20 3.02
CA ALA A 524 1.86 18.79 4.23
C ALA A 524 1.86 19.89 5.31
N LYS A 525 1.88 21.17 4.92
CA LYS A 525 1.73 22.30 5.86
C LYS A 525 0.40 22.26 6.61
N ALA A 526 -0.68 21.75 6.01
CA ALA A 526 -1.96 21.63 6.71
C ALA A 526 -1.93 20.64 7.89
N ALA A 527 -0.93 19.75 7.95
CA ALA A 527 -0.74 18.84 9.08
C ALA A 527 0.08 19.45 10.23
N LEU A 528 0.74 20.61 10.03
CA LEU A 528 1.66 21.20 11.01
C LEU A 528 0.98 21.85 12.23
N ASP A 529 -0.34 22.02 12.19
CA ASP A 529 -1.10 22.43 13.38
C ASP A 529 -1.16 21.30 14.42
N GLU A 530 -1.11 20.05 13.98
CA GLU A 530 -1.22 18.86 14.83
C GLU A 530 0.11 18.09 14.99
N LEU A 531 1.03 18.24 14.03
CA LEU A 531 2.31 17.51 14.00
C LEU A 531 3.51 18.44 14.20
N ALA A 532 4.53 17.91 14.88
CA ALA A 532 5.81 18.59 15.07
C ALA A 532 6.73 18.32 13.87
N GLY A 533 7.48 19.33 13.44
CA GLY A 533 8.47 19.22 12.37
C GLY A 533 8.50 20.45 11.49
N THR A 534 9.26 20.38 10.41
CA THR A 534 9.42 21.45 9.44
C THR A 534 9.13 20.93 8.04
N ILE A 535 8.27 21.63 7.31
CA ILE A 535 8.11 21.42 5.87
C ILE A 535 8.88 22.52 5.14
N GLN A 536 9.68 22.11 4.16
CA GLN A 536 10.35 23.03 3.23
C GLN A 536 9.90 22.76 1.80
N VAL A 537 9.69 23.82 1.03
CA VAL A 537 9.66 23.75 -0.43
C VAL A 537 10.88 24.49 -0.94
N ILE A 538 11.77 23.79 -1.63
CA ILE A 538 13.01 24.34 -2.16
C ILE A 538 12.85 24.47 -3.67
N GLY A 539 12.91 25.70 -4.16
CA GLY A 539 12.95 25.96 -5.59
C GLY A 539 14.36 25.72 -6.13
N THR A 540 14.50 24.77 -7.04
CA THR A 540 15.77 24.30 -7.58
C THR A 540 15.86 24.60 -9.09
N PRO A 541 16.52 25.69 -9.51
CA PRO A 541 16.62 26.07 -10.91
C PRO A 541 17.62 25.19 -11.70
N ALA A 542 17.66 25.36 -13.02
CA ALA A 542 18.72 24.88 -13.91
C ALA A 542 19.06 23.37 -13.86
N GLU A 543 18.04 22.51 -13.75
CA GLU A 543 18.21 21.06 -13.74
C GLU A 543 18.72 20.52 -15.11
N GLU A 544 18.31 21.12 -16.23
CA GLU A 544 18.58 20.59 -17.59
C GLU A 544 20.06 20.67 -18.01
N GLY A 545 20.90 21.28 -17.17
CA GLY A 545 22.36 21.23 -17.34
C GLY A 545 23.17 22.23 -16.54
N GLY A 546 22.52 23.12 -15.80
CA GLY A 546 23.20 24.05 -14.90
C GLY A 546 23.63 23.41 -13.57
N GLY A 547 23.02 22.29 -13.18
CA GLY A 547 23.28 21.62 -11.91
C GLY A 547 22.89 22.50 -10.72
N GLY A 548 21.71 23.13 -10.75
CA GLY A 548 21.29 24.03 -9.69
C GLY A 548 21.25 23.37 -8.32
N LYS A 549 20.79 22.11 -8.20
CA LYS A 549 20.80 21.39 -6.93
C LYS A 549 22.22 21.14 -6.42
N ILE A 550 23.19 20.95 -7.31
CA ILE A 550 24.61 20.82 -6.96
C ILE A 550 25.13 22.12 -6.33
N ARG A 551 24.80 23.28 -6.92
CA ARG A 551 25.18 24.59 -6.35
C ARG A 551 24.55 24.81 -4.99
N LEU A 552 23.27 24.47 -4.84
CA LEU A 552 22.54 24.57 -3.58
C LEU A 552 23.12 23.63 -2.51
N LEU A 553 23.49 22.40 -2.88
CA LEU A 553 24.19 21.45 -2.02
C LEU A 553 25.53 22.01 -1.51
N GLU A 554 26.37 22.54 -2.40
CA GLU A 554 27.66 23.13 -2.01
C GLU A 554 27.50 24.35 -1.10
N ALA A 555 26.41 25.11 -1.27
CA ALA A 555 26.09 26.26 -0.46
C ALA A 555 25.40 25.92 0.89
N GLY A 556 25.25 24.64 1.22
CA GLY A 556 24.66 24.20 2.49
C GLY A 556 23.13 24.29 2.54
N VAL A 557 22.45 24.43 1.39
CA VAL A 557 20.98 24.63 1.36
C VAL A 557 20.22 23.39 1.82
N PHE A 558 20.84 22.21 1.80
CA PHE A 558 20.24 20.97 2.28
C PHE A 558 20.70 20.58 3.70
N GLU A 559 21.53 21.39 4.35
CA GLU A 559 21.95 21.13 5.73
C GLU A 559 20.73 21.15 6.67
N GLY A 560 20.56 20.09 7.47
CA GLY A 560 19.43 19.93 8.37
C GLY A 560 18.13 19.42 7.72
N VAL A 561 18.15 19.07 6.43
CA VAL A 561 17.05 18.34 5.77
C VAL A 561 17.20 16.85 6.06
N ASP A 562 16.14 16.22 6.57
CA ASP A 562 16.14 14.80 6.93
C ASP A 562 15.67 13.89 5.78
N VAL A 563 14.76 14.38 4.95
CA VAL A 563 14.22 13.69 3.78
C VAL A 563 13.96 14.71 2.67
N ALA A 564 14.33 14.38 1.43
CA ALA A 564 14.04 15.16 0.24
C ALA A 564 13.11 14.39 -0.72
N LEU A 565 11.96 14.97 -1.02
CA LEU A 565 10.94 14.41 -1.90
C LEU A 565 10.86 15.24 -3.18
N SER A 566 10.64 14.57 -4.31
CA SER A 566 10.39 15.22 -5.59
C SER A 566 9.43 14.39 -6.45
N SER A 567 9.21 14.84 -7.68
CA SER A 567 8.47 14.13 -8.71
C SER A 567 9.08 14.41 -10.08
N HIS A 568 8.74 13.59 -11.05
CA HIS A 568 9.12 13.84 -12.44
C HIS A 568 8.01 13.39 -13.39
N PRO A 569 7.60 14.19 -14.37
CA PRO A 569 6.70 13.73 -15.41
C PRO A 569 7.40 12.66 -16.25
N GLY A 570 6.82 11.48 -16.30
CA GLY A 570 7.15 10.41 -17.23
C GLY A 570 6.26 10.48 -18.46
N SER A 571 6.61 9.73 -19.50
CA SER A 571 5.85 9.70 -20.74
C SER A 571 4.41 9.16 -20.53
N HIS A 572 4.26 7.84 -20.37
CA HIS A 572 2.96 7.16 -20.40
C HIS A 572 2.77 6.16 -19.26
N LEU A 573 3.75 6.09 -18.35
CA LEU A 573 3.72 5.23 -17.17
C LEU A 573 3.87 6.06 -15.91
N THR A 574 3.10 5.71 -14.88
CA THR A 574 3.29 6.18 -13.51
C THR A 574 3.99 5.09 -12.71
N LEU A 575 5.22 5.35 -12.27
CA LEU A 575 6.09 4.37 -11.63
C LEU A 575 6.68 4.91 -10.33
N ILE A 576 6.73 4.04 -9.33
CA ILE A 576 7.50 4.21 -8.11
C ILE A 576 8.38 2.97 -8.01
N ASP A 577 9.69 3.11 -8.16
CA ASP A 577 10.62 1.98 -8.09
C ASP A 577 11.01 1.70 -6.63
N PRO A 578 10.61 0.56 -6.04
CA PRO A 578 10.96 0.22 -4.68
C PRO A 578 12.32 -0.48 -4.57
N ASP A 579 12.97 -0.87 -5.67
CA ASP A 579 14.20 -1.66 -5.63
C ASP A 579 15.43 -0.75 -5.36
N PRO A 580 16.04 -0.80 -4.15
CA PRO A 580 17.21 0.01 -3.83
C PRO A 580 18.44 -0.32 -4.69
N LYS A 581 18.44 -1.45 -5.42
CA LYS A 581 19.57 -1.91 -6.25
C LYS A 581 19.57 -1.33 -7.66
N LEU A 582 18.47 -0.73 -8.10
CA LEU A 582 18.33 -0.19 -9.44
C LEU A 582 18.23 1.34 -9.35
N PRO A 583 19.30 2.08 -9.67
CA PRO A 583 19.20 3.53 -9.73
C PRO A 583 18.24 3.92 -10.85
N TRP A 584 17.44 4.95 -10.58
CA TRP A 584 16.41 5.38 -11.52
C TRP A 584 16.85 6.52 -12.44
N GLY A 585 18.03 7.09 -12.19
CA GLY A 585 18.68 8.09 -13.05
C GLY A 585 20.15 7.73 -13.27
N LEU A 586 20.67 8.01 -14.46
CA LEU A 586 22.05 7.72 -14.84
C LEU A 586 23.00 8.84 -14.38
N ALA A 587 24.19 8.46 -13.95
CA ALA A 587 25.29 9.40 -13.79
C ALA A 587 25.70 9.97 -15.16
N LEU A 588 26.07 11.25 -15.21
CA LEU A 588 26.39 11.96 -16.45
C LEU A 588 27.53 12.97 -16.27
N ILE A 589 28.46 12.96 -17.22
CA ILE A 589 29.51 13.97 -17.37
C ILE A 589 29.75 14.28 -18.85
N GLY A 590 30.22 15.48 -19.17
CA GLY A 590 30.53 15.89 -20.53
C GLY A 590 31.78 16.73 -20.65
N TYR A 591 32.46 16.58 -21.79
CA TYR A 591 33.69 17.29 -22.14
C TYR A 591 33.61 17.83 -23.56
N ARG A 592 34.28 18.96 -23.78
CA ARG A 592 34.64 19.48 -25.10
C ARG A 592 36.08 19.08 -25.39
N TYR A 593 36.28 18.41 -26.50
CA TYR A 593 37.59 18.04 -27.01
C TYR A 593 37.94 19.01 -28.14
N ALA A 594 38.84 19.95 -27.88
CA ALA A 594 39.30 20.95 -28.83
C ALA A 594 40.70 20.60 -29.33
N TYR A 595 40.86 20.52 -30.64
CA TYR A 595 42.12 20.20 -31.29
C TYR A 595 42.69 21.44 -31.96
N HIS A 596 43.96 21.71 -31.69
CA HIS A 596 44.73 22.82 -32.26
C HIS A 596 45.79 22.25 -33.21
N GLY A 597 45.72 22.65 -34.47
CA GLY A 597 46.60 22.24 -35.55
C GLY A 597 47.38 23.42 -36.13
N LYS A 598 47.58 23.41 -37.46
CA LYS A 598 48.34 24.43 -38.19
C LYS A 598 47.75 24.59 -39.59
N ALA A 599 47.34 25.81 -39.93
CA ALA A 599 46.73 26.10 -41.22
C ALA A 599 47.78 26.03 -42.34
N ALA A 600 47.35 25.52 -43.49
CA ALA A 600 48.12 25.51 -44.73
C ALA A 600 47.15 25.49 -45.93
N HIS A 601 47.63 25.89 -47.10
CA HIS A 601 46.84 25.79 -48.32
C HIS A 601 46.64 24.31 -48.68
N ALA A 602 45.38 23.86 -48.67
CA ALA A 602 45.05 22.43 -48.74
C ALA A 602 45.59 21.71 -49.99
N ALA A 603 45.72 22.43 -51.11
CA ALA A 603 46.26 21.86 -52.36
C ALA A 603 47.75 22.13 -52.62
N MET A 604 48.35 23.17 -52.03
CA MET A 604 49.67 23.67 -52.45
C MET A 604 50.78 23.24 -51.48
N ALA A 605 50.47 23.19 -50.18
CA ALA A 605 51.42 22.76 -49.16
C ALA A 605 50.73 21.99 -48.03
N PRO A 606 49.92 20.95 -48.31
CA PRO A 606 49.22 20.21 -47.27
C PRO A 606 50.17 19.60 -46.23
N GLN A 607 51.38 19.19 -46.63
CA GLN A 607 52.42 18.64 -45.76
C GLN A 607 52.93 19.61 -44.69
N GLU A 608 52.72 20.92 -44.86
CA GLU A 608 53.11 21.94 -43.88
C GLU A 608 52.03 22.18 -42.80
N GLY A 609 50.84 21.61 -42.98
CA GLY A 609 49.68 21.77 -42.10
C GLY A 609 49.47 20.60 -41.13
N ILE A 610 48.74 20.87 -40.05
CA ILE A 610 48.26 19.87 -39.09
C ILE A 610 46.75 20.01 -39.04
N ASN A 611 46.02 18.97 -39.46
CA ASN A 611 44.59 19.05 -39.69
C ASN A 611 43.80 18.70 -38.41
N ALA A 612 43.29 19.72 -37.72
CA ALA A 612 42.50 19.56 -36.51
C ALA A 612 41.14 18.86 -36.76
N LEU A 613 40.51 19.09 -37.91
CA LEU A 613 39.26 18.41 -38.26
C LEU A 613 39.46 16.89 -38.38
N ASN A 614 40.59 16.45 -38.95
CA ASN A 614 40.91 15.02 -38.99
C ASN A 614 41.00 14.42 -37.58
N ALA A 615 41.52 15.16 -36.59
CA ALA A 615 41.59 14.68 -35.21
C ALA A 615 40.18 14.49 -34.62
N VAL A 616 39.27 15.43 -34.86
CA VAL A 616 37.85 15.27 -34.48
C VAL A 616 37.21 14.07 -35.16
N LEU A 617 37.45 13.86 -36.45
CA LEU A 617 36.91 12.68 -37.16
C LEU A 617 37.45 11.37 -36.59
N ARG A 618 38.73 11.33 -36.19
CA ARG A 618 39.34 10.18 -35.52
C ARG A 618 38.79 9.94 -34.12
N LEU A 619 38.51 11.01 -33.36
CA LEU A 619 37.80 10.92 -32.08
C LEU A 619 36.43 10.23 -32.24
N PHE A 620 35.62 10.63 -33.22
CA PHE A 620 34.33 9.99 -33.49
C PHE A 620 34.48 8.52 -33.88
N SER A 621 35.37 8.20 -34.82
CA SER A 621 35.60 6.81 -35.25
C SER A 621 36.13 5.92 -34.12
N GLY A 622 37.04 6.45 -33.29
CA GLY A 622 37.56 5.74 -32.13
C GLY A 622 36.49 5.49 -31.06
N ILE A 623 35.62 6.47 -30.81
CA ILE A 623 34.47 6.30 -29.91
C ILE A 623 33.51 5.23 -30.45
N ASP A 624 33.23 5.22 -31.75
CA ASP A 624 32.35 4.21 -32.34
C ASP A 624 32.91 2.80 -32.20
N THR A 625 34.24 2.65 -32.27
CA THR A 625 34.92 1.38 -32.01
C THR A 625 34.86 1.02 -30.52
N LEU A 626 35.02 2.01 -29.63
CA LEU A 626 34.96 1.82 -28.18
C LEU A 626 33.60 1.28 -27.69
N ARG A 627 32.49 1.58 -28.38
CA ARG A 627 31.14 1.15 -27.99
C ARG A 627 30.99 -0.36 -27.84
N GLN A 628 31.79 -1.16 -28.55
CA GLN A 628 31.79 -2.62 -28.40
C GLN A 628 32.35 -3.07 -27.03
N HIS A 629 33.10 -2.22 -26.35
CA HIS A 629 33.90 -2.56 -25.16
C HIS A 629 33.52 -1.75 -23.91
N VAL A 630 32.26 -1.30 -23.84
CA VAL A 630 31.62 -0.71 -22.66
C VAL A 630 30.39 -1.53 -22.26
N ARG A 631 29.86 -1.33 -21.05
CA ARG A 631 28.64 -2.03 -20.62
C ARG A 631 27.42 -1.56 -21.41
N ASP A 632 26.39 -2.42 -21.50
CA ASP A 632 25.14 -2.14 -22.23
C ASP A 632 24.35 -0.93 -21.69
N ASP A 633 24.60 -0.50 -20.46
CA ASP A 633 24.00 0.70 -19.85
C ASP A 633 24.69 2.01 -20.25
N VAL A 634 25.88 1.94 -20.86
CA VAL A 634 26.67 3.13 -21.20
C VAL A 634 26.12 3.82 -22.45
N ARG A 635 26.05 5.14 -22.41
CA ARG A 635 25.75 5.96 -23.60
C ARG A 635 26.80 7.05 -23.77
N ILE A 636 27.27 7.19 -25.01
CA ILE A 636 28.25 8.21 -25.43
C ILE A 636 27.63 8.90 -26.63
N HIS A 637 27.56 10.22 -26.64
CA HIS A 637 26.96 10.98 -27.73
C HIS A 637 27.65 12.33 -27.82
N GLY A 638 27.83 12.82 -29.04
CA GLY A 638 28.51 14.09 -29.25
C GLY A 638 28.18 14.74 -30.58
N VAL A 639 28.60 15.99 -30.70
CA VAL A 639 28.39 16.86 -31.86
C VAL A 639 29.68 17.61 -32.18
N ILE A 640 29.97 17.77 -33.46
CA ILE A 640 31.06 18.63 -33.93
C ILE A 640 30.59 20.08 -33.81
N THR A 641 31.25 20.86 -32.97
CA THR A 641 30.93 22.28 -32.74
C THR A 641 31.72 23.21 -33.66
N ASP A 642 32.94 22.81 -34.02
CA ASP A 642 33.79 23.52 -34.96
C ASP A 642 34.46 22.51 -35.90
N GLY A 643 34.26 22.68 -37.20
CA GLY A 643 34.77 21.77 -38.24
C GLY A 643 35.67 22.44 -39.29
N GLY A 644 36.23 23.62 -38.98
CA GLY A 644 36.90 24.47 -39.97
C GLY A 644 35.96 25.46 -40.67
N LYS A 645 36.53 26.45 -41.37
CA LYS A 645 35.78 27.58 -41.96
C LYS A 645 35.76 27.60 -43.49
N ALA A 646 36.74 26.98 -44.14
CA ALA A 646 36.86 26.97 -45.60
C ALA A 646 37.51 25.66 -46.10
N PRO A 647 37.02 25.07 -47.21
CA PRO A 647 37.48 23.77 -47.68
C PRO A 647 38.88 23.79 -48.32
N ASN A 648 39.36 24.96 -48.76
CA ASN A 648 40.68 25.13 -49.37
C ASN A 648 41.80 25.44 -48.35
N ILE A 649 41.48 25.46 -47.05
CA ILE A 649 42.41 25.71 -45.95
C ILE A 649 42.39 24.49 -45.03
N VAL A 650 43.56 23.96 -44.69
CA VAL A 650 43.68 22.91 -43.66
C VAL A 650 43.18 23.49 -42.32
N PRO A 651 42.15 22.90 -41.68
CA PRO A 651 41.63 23.42 -40.42
C PRO A 651 42.69 23.39 -39.31
N ASP A 652 43.01 24.55 -38.76
CA ASP A 652 43.91 24.73 -37.61
C ASP A 652 43.19 24.64 -36.26
N PHE A 653 41.86 24.67 -36.27
CA PHE A 653 41.03 24.45 -35.10
C PHE A 653 39.77 23.64 -35.44
N ALA A 654 39.48 22.66 -34.61
CA ALA A 654 38.23 21.91 -34.65
C ALA A 654 37.89 21.40 -33.24
N ALA A 655 36.60 21.26 -32.94
CA ALA A 655 36.15 20.82 -31.63
C ALA A 655 34.86 20.00 -31.69
N ALA A 656 34.67 19.16 -30.68
CA ALA A 656 33.44 18.42 -30.47
C ALA A 656 33.07 18.34 -28.99
N ASN A 657 31.78 18.40 -28.70
CA ASN A 657 31.23 18.22 -27.35
C ASN A 657 30.69 16.80 -27.22
N PHE A 658 30.98 16.12 -26.11
CA PHE A 658 30.48 14.79 -25.80
C PHE A 658 29.85 14.74 -24.40
N MET A 659 28.74 14.01 -24.29
CA MET A 659 28.12 13.60 -23.03
C MET A 659 28.23 12.09 -22.87
N LEU A 660 28.66 11.67 -21.68
CA LEU A 660 28.91 10.30 -21.28
C LEU A 660 27.94 9.95 -20.14
N ARG A 661 27.25 8.82 -20.24
CA ARG A 661 26.32 8.32 -19.22
C ARG A 661 26.63 6.89 -18.85
N ALA A 662 26.47 6.56 -17.57
CA ALA A 662 26.48 5.20 -17.07
C ALA A 662 25.52 5.06 -15.88
N ARG A 663 25.15 3.83 -15.55
CA ARG A 663 24.26 3.53 -14.43
C ARG A 663 24.82 3.98 -13.07
N ASP A 664 26.12 3.95 -12.92
CA ASP A 664 26.81 4.29 -11.67
C ASP A 664 28.06 5.11 -11.97
N ARG A 665 28.38 6.04 -11.05
CA ARG A 665 29.52 6.94 -11.17
C ARG A 665 30.88 6.24 -11.26
N ASP A 666 31.03 5.08 -10.64
CA ASP A 666 32.32 4.40 -10.59
C ASP A 666 32.68 3.81 -11.95
N HIS A 667 31.71 3.22 -12.65
CA HIS A 667 31.89 2.82 -14.03
C HIS A 667 31.96 4.01 -14.98
N LEU A 668 31.23 5.10 -14.72
CA LEU A 668 31.34 6.31 -15.53
C LEU A 668 32.79 6.83 -15.58
N LYS A 669 33.52 6.80 -14.45
CA LYS A 669 34.96 7.15 -14.41
C LYS A 669 35.79 6.29 -15.37
N VAL A 670 35.52 4.99 -15.44
CA VAL A 670 36.21 4.08 -16.39
C VAL A 670 35.91 4.47 -17.85
N VAL A 671 34.66 4.83 -18.16
CA VAL A 671 34.27 5.28 -19.50
C VAL A 671 34.96 6.60 -19.87
N VAL A 672 35.04 7.55 -18.92
CA VAL A 672 35.74 8.83 -19.11
C VAL A 672 37.20 8.60 -19.51
N GLU A 673 37.92 7.73 -18.79
CA GLU A 673 39.33 7.45 -19.08
C GLU A 673 39.50 6.78 -20.46
N LYS A 674 38.58 5.87 -20.83
CA LYS A 674 38.59 5.25 -22.16
C LYS A 674 38.37 6.28 -23.27
N VAL A 675 37.41 7.18 -23.12
CA VAL A 675 37.13 8.24 -24.11
C VAL A 675 38.28 9.25 -24.17
N ARG A 676 38.89 9.60 -23.04
CA ARG A 676 40.09 10.44 -22.97
C ARG A 676 41.25 9.81 -23.75
N ALA A 677 41.52 8.53 -23.56
CA ALA A 677 42.57 7.81 -24.29
C ALA A 677 42.32 7.82 -25.82
N VAL A 678 41.07 7.67 -26.26
CA VAL A 678 40.70 7.83 -27.68
C VAL A 678 41.00 9.24 -28.18
N ALA A 679 40.64 10.27 -27.40
CA ALA A 679 40.88 11.65 -27.78
C ALA A 679 42.38 11.98 -27.89
N GLU A 680 43.19 11.47 -26.96
CA GLU A 680 44.64 11.61 -26.97
C GLU A 680 45.28 10.86 -28.15
N GLY A 681 44.78 9.66 -28.48
CA GLY A 681 45.19 8.90 -29.66
C GLY A 681 44.93 9.66 -30.97
N ALA A 682 43.75 10.27 -31.12
CA ALA A 682 43.41 11.08 -32.28
C ALA A 682 44.33 12.32 -32.43
N ALA A 683 44.78 12.90 -31.31
CA ALA A 683 45.76 13.98 -31.30
C ALA A 683 47.11 13.47 -31.84
N LEU A 684 47.56 12.32 -31.34
CA LEU A 684 48.83 11.71 -31.71
C LEU A 684 48.88 11.29 -33.19
N GLU A 685 47.81 10.69 -33.71
CA GLU A 685 47.70 10.27 -35.13
C GLU A 685 47.85 11.42 -36.11
N THR A 686 47.37 12.61 -35.72
CA THR A 686 47.28 13.78 -36.60
C THR A 686 48.39 14.80 -36.36
N GLY A 687 49.09 14.72 -35.22
CA GLY A 687 50.03 15.74 -34.75
C GLY A 687 49.36 16.97 -34.13
N ALA A 688 48.04 16.97 -33.95
CA ALA A 688 47.33 18.07 -33.30
C ALA A 688 47.56 18.09 -31.79
N ARG A 689 47.46 19.27 -31.18
CA ARG A 689 47.41 19.41 -29.72
C ARG A 689 45.97 19.31 -29.25
N LEU A 690 45.69 18.37 -28.33
CA LEU A 690 44.40 18.26 -27.66
C LEU A 690 44.31 19.19 -26.45
N GLU A 691 43.16 19.82 -26.30
CA GLU A 691 42.70 20.51 -25.10
C GLU A 691 41.37 19.90 -24.66
N VAL A 692 41.30 19.38 -23.43
CA VAL A 692 40.08 18.78 -22.85
C VAL A 692 39.46 19.77 -21.89
N ILE A 693 38.26 20.23 -22.21
CA ILE A 693 37.56 21.30 -21.48
C ILE A 693 36.30 20.69 -20.86
N PRO A 694 36.02 20.88 -19.56
CA PRO A 694 34.73 20.50 -18.98
C PRO A 694 33.58 21.18 -19.73
N TYR A 695 32.57 20.41 -20.11
CA TYR A 695 31.41 20.90 -20.87
C TYR A 695 30.10 20.70 -20.12
N TYR A 696 29.97 19.62 -19.36
CA TYR A 696 28.76 19.33 -18.60
C TYR A 696 29.09 18.57 -17.30
N PRO A 697 28.65 19.04 -16.12
CA PRO A 697 28.01 20.34 -15.90
C PRO A 697 29.04 21.49 -15.82
N PHE A 698 28.50 22.70 -15.89
CA PHE A 698 29.24 23.96 -15.83
C PHE A 698 29.93 24.19 -14.47
N PRO A 699 30.96 25.07 -14.40
CA PRO A 699 31.61 25.38 -13.14
C PRO A 699 30.59 25.89 -12.10
N THR A 700 30.76 25.48 -10.84
CA THR A 700 30.03 26.08 -9.71
C THR A 700 30.72 27.38 -9.25
N PRO A 701 30.05 28.22 -8.44
CA PRO A 701 30.67 29.42 -7.85
C PRO A 701 31.93 29.15 -7.03
N ARG A 702 32.16 27.90 -6.59
CA ARG A 702 33.38 27.47 -5.88
C ARG A 702 34.49 26.97 -6.80
N GLY A 703 34.31 27.07 -8.13
CA GLY A 703 35.28 26.62 -9.12
C GLY A 703 35.37 25.09 -9.26
N THR A 704 34.39 24.34 -8.73
CA THR A 704 34.31 22.88 -8.86
C THR A 704 33.49 22.49 -10.10
N HIS A 705 33.77 21.31 -10.65
CA HIS A 705 32.95 20.67 -11.67
C HIS A 705 32.51 19.31 -11.12
N ARG A 706 31.24 19.17 -10.74
CA ARG A 706 30.71 17.92 -10.18
C ARG A 706 29.76 17.28 -11.18
N PRO A 707 29.95 16.02 -11.59
CA PRO A 707 29.02 15.35 -12.51
C PRO A 707 27.62 15.20 -11.90
N TYR A 708 26.65 14.89 -12.76
CA TYR A 708 25.37 14.38 -12.28
C TYR A 708 25.61 12.96 -11.79
N GLU A 709 25.13 12.67 -10.58
CA GLU A 709 25.30 11.36 -9.96
C GLU A 709 24.09 10.46 -10.26
N GLU A 710 24.24 9.15 -10.10
CA GLU A 710 23.10 8.25 -10.25
C GLU A 710 22.04 8.50 -9.16
N ALA A 711 20.76 8.48 -9.55
CA ALA A 711 19.66 8.70 -8.62
C ALA A 711 19.27 7.40 -7.91
N ARG A 712 19.45 7.37 -6.58
CA ARG A 712 19.31 6.14 -5.78
C ARG A 712 17.96 6.10 -5.04
N PRO A 713 17.08 5.13 -5.31
CA PRO A 713 15.78 5.04 -4.66
C PRO A 713 15.90 4.64 -3.20
N ASN A 714 15.03 5.19 -2.34
CA ASN A 714 14.91 4.83 -0.93
C ASN A 714 13.69 3.94 -0.72
N ALA A 715 13.90 2.68 -0.32
CA ALA A 715 12.84 1.68 -0.33
C ALA A 715 11.75 1.98 0.72
N ALA A 716 12.12 2.50 1.89
CA ALA A 716 11.18 2.94 2.92
C ALA A 716 10.28 4.07 2.40
N LEU A 717 10.86 5.10 1.78
CA LEU A 717 10.08 6.19 1.18
C LEU A 717 9.21 5.68 0.02
N ALA A 718 9.72 4.79 -0.83
CA ALA A 718 8.97 4.19 -1.92
C ALA A 718 7.76 3.38 -1.41
N ARG A 719 7.93 2.59 -0.35
CA ARG A 719 6.83 1.86 0.30
C ARG A 719 5.75 2.81 0.81
N LEU A 720 6.13 3.92 1.45
CA LEU A 720 5.18 4.93 1.91
C LEU A 720 4.43 5.57 0.74
N ALA A 721 5.12 5.88 -0.36
CA ALA A 721 4.48 6.47 -1.53
C ALA A 721 3.52 5.49 -2.22
N ILE A 722 3.91 4.21 -2.36
CA ILE A 722 3.03 3.16 -2.90
C ILE A 722 1.79 2.98 -2.04
N ALA A 723 1.94 2.95 -0.71
CA ALA A 723 0.81 2.80 0.21
C ALA A 723 -0.16 4.00 0.16
N ASN A 724 0.34 5.21 -0.09
CA ASN A 724 -0.47 6.43 -0.15
C ASN A 724 -1.07 6.71 -1.55
N ALA A 725 -0.53 6.12 -2.62
CA ALA A 725 -0.97 6.38 -3.99
C ALA A 725 -2.49 6.17 -4.23
N PRO A 726 -3.13 5.08 -3.74
CA PRO A 726 -4.57 4.90 -3.93
C PRO A 726 -5.42 6.01 -3.29
N ARG A 727 -5.04 6.46 -2.08
CA ARG A 727 -5.75 7.56 -1.38
C ARG A 727 -5.60 8.89 -2.12
N ALA A 728 -4.47 9.09 -2.77
CA ALA A 728 -4.19 10.26 -3.58
C ALA A 728 -4.88 10.23 -4.97
N GLY A 729 -5.51 9.11 -5.35
CA GLY A 729 -6.05 8.91 -6.69
C GLY A 729 -4.98 8.68 -7.75
N LEU A 730 -3.76 8.32 -7.35
CA LEU A 730 -2.65 8.04 -8.26
C LEU A 730 -2.66 6.55 -8.66
N ALA A 731 -3.01 6.28 -9.92
CA ALA A 731 -2.93 4.93 -10.47
C ALA A 731 -1.47 4.60 -10.84
N LEU A 732 -0.93 3.54 -10.26
CA LEU A 732 0.40 3.02 -10.56
C LEU A 732 0.33 2.00 -11.70
N ASP A 733 1.23 2.14 -12.67
CA ASP A 733 1.37 1.19 -13.76
C ASP A 733 2.38 0.09 -13.37
N GLN A 734 2.24 -1.11 -13.95
CA GLN A 734 3.22 -2.17 -13.77
C GLN A 734 4.49 -1.84 -14.57
N PRO A 735 5.70 -1.89 -13.95
CA PRO A 735 6.92 -1.65 -14.69
C PRO A 735 7.11 -2.74 -15.75
N PRO A 736 7.51 -2.40 -16.99
CA PRO A 736 7.78 -3.40 -18.01
C PRO A 736 8.94 -4.31 -17.56
N PRO A 737 8.91 -5.61 -17.88
CA PRO A 737 10.04 -6.51 -17.61
C PRO A 737 11.27 -6.02 -18.38
N SER A 738 12.16 -5.32 -17.69
CA SER A 738 13.34 -4.70 -18.25
C SER A 738 14.58 -5.21 -17.50
N PRO A 739 15.55 -5.84 -18.20
CA PRO A 739 16.86 -6.13 -17.62
C PRO A 739 17.60 -4.86 -17.18
N ARG A 740 17.10 -3.68 -17.60
CA ARG A 740 17.70 -2.37 -17.34
C ARG A 740 17.08 -1.63 -16.15
N GLY A 741 16.09 -2.21 -15.46
CA GLY A 741 15.32 -1.51 -14.42
C GLY A 741 14.24 -0.61 -15.01
N GLY A 742 13.29 -0.18 -14.16
CA GLY A 742 12.07 0.53 -14.56
C GLY A 742 12.26 2.00 -14.95
N ALA A 743 13.47 2.54 -14.78
CA ALA A 743 13.72 3.94 -15.02
C ALA A 743 14.46 4.21 -16.34
N GLY A 744 13.98 5.21 -17.07
CA GLY A 744 14.52 5.63 -18.35
C GLY A 744 15.97 6.11 -18.23
N GLY A 745 16.71 6.08 -19.34
CA GLY A 745 18.11 6.52 -19.41
C GLY A 745 18.34 8.04 -19.26
N ALA A 746 17.50 8.72 -18.48
CA ALA A 746 17.61 10.14 -18.15
C ALA A 746 18.64 10.36 -17.03
N SER A 747 19.07 11.61 -16.85
CA SER A 747 20.05 12.03 -15.85
C SER A 747 19.55 13.33 -15.24
N SER A 748 19.66 13.44 -13.91
CA SER A 748 19.17 14.59 -13.16
C SER A 748 20.12 14.93 -12.02
N ASP A 749 20.27 16.22 -11.70
CA ASP A 749 21.02 16.65 -10.52
C ASP A 749 20.29 16.32 -9.19
N PHE A 750 19.05 15.83 -9.24
CA PHE A 750 18.40 15.15 -8.11
C PHE A 750 19.20 13.93 -7.65
N GLY A 751 19.92 13.30 -8.59
CA GLY A 751 20.85 12.21 -8.27
C GLY A 751 21.84 12.63 -7.20
N ASN A 752 22.41 13.84 -7.29
CA ASN A 752 23.35 14.39 -6.32
C ASN A 752 22.73 14.59 -4.93
N VAL A 753 21.46 15.01 -4.85
CA VAL A 753 20.74 15.12 -3.57
C VAL A 753 20.53 13.73 -2.95
N SER A 754 20.19 12.73 -3.76
CA SER A 754 19.98 11.35 -3.30
C SER A 754 21.24 10.67 -2.75
N GLN A 755 22.43 11.25 -2.97
CA GLN A 755 23.71 10.82 -2.41
C GLN A 755 23.98 11.38 -1.02
N VAL A 756 23.26 12.42 -0.58
CA VAL A 756 23.52 13.11 0.70
C VAL A 756 22.32 13.12 1.65
N VAL A 757 21.10 12.95 1.13
CA VAL A 757 19.86 12.96 1.90
C VAL A 757 18.98 11.76 1.46
N PRO A 758 18.31 11.05 2.39
CA PRO A 758 17.26 10.08 2.04
C PRO A 758 16.24 10.71 1.09
N SER A 759 16.09 10.15 -0.11
CA SER A 759 15.37 10.82 -1.19
C SER A 759 14.45 9.89 -1.98
N LEU A 760 13.34 10.44 -2.48
CA LEU A 760 12.40 9.78 -3.40
C LEU A 760 11.90 10.77 -4.45
N ALA A 761 11.84 10.34 -5.71
CA ALA A 761 11.07 11.02 -6.74
C ALA A 761 9.99 10.09 -7.32
N VAL A 762 8.75 10.56 -7.42
CA VAL A 762 7.64 9.80 -8.04
C VAL A 762 7.54 10.16 -9.52
N SER A 763 7.62 9.16 -10.39
CA SER A 763 7.43 9.34 -11.84
C SER A 763 5.95 9.16 -12.21
N PHE A 764 5.39 10.06 -13.02
CA PHE A 764 3.95 10.02 -13.35
C PHE A 764 3.65 10.32 -14.82
N LYS A 765 2.69 9.63 -15.41
CA LYS A 765 2.39 9.80 -16.84
C LYS A 765 1.75 11.14 -17.17
N VAL A 766 2.19 11.73 -18.29
CA VAL A 766 1.59 12.96 -18.85
C VAL A 766 0.88 12.74 -20.19
N ALA A 767 1.06 11.57 -20.80
CA ALA A 767 0.43 11.19 -22.07
C ALA A 767 -0.14 9.77 -21.99
N GLU A 768 -1.16 9.46 -22.79
CA GLU A 768 -1.71 8.10 -22.89
C GLU A 768 -0.81 7.14 -23.68
N LYS A 769 0.06 7.69 -24.53
CA LYS A 769 0.93 6.93 -25.43
C LYS A 769 2.39 7.32 -25.22
N PRO A 770 3.33 6.40 -25.51
CA PRO A 770 4.76 6.72 -25.53
C PRO A 770 5.03 8.01 -26.30
N THR A 771 5.61 8.98 -25.61
CA THR A 771 5.88 10.35 -26.05
C THR A 771 7.33 10.65 -25.70
N PRO A 772 8.20 10.93 -26.68
CA PRO A 772 9.61 11.22 -26.43
C PRO A 772 9.76 12.48 -25.57
N GLY A 773 10.55 12.41 -24.50
CA GLY A 773 10.95 13.61 -23.76
C GLY A 773 11.76 14.57 -24.64
N HIS A 774 11.86 15.85 -24.23
CA HIS A 774 12.61 16.88 -24.96
C HIS A 774 12.11 17.02 -26.41
N SER A 775 10.80 16.89 -26.61
CA SER A 775 10.15 17.03 -27.90
C SER A 775 8.99 18.02 -27.82
N PRO A 776 8.60 18.65 -28.95
CA PRO A 776 7.38 19.47 -29.00
C PRO A 776 6.14 18.71 -28.50
N ALA A 777 6.04 17.39 -28.76
CA ALA A 777 4.93 16.58 -28.29
C ALA A 777 4.88 16.48 -26.76
N MET A 778 6.03 16.39 -26.09
CA MET A 778 6.09 16.40 -24.62
C MET A 778 5.74 17.78 -24.06
N ARG A 779 6.18 18.87 -24.71
CA ARG A 779 5.77 20.24 -24.34
C ARG A 779 4.25 20.37 -24.37
N GLU A 780 3.59 19.92 -25.42
CA GLU A 780 2.12 19.96 -25.50
C GLU A 780 1.45 19.03 -24.49
N ALA A 781 2.02 17.85 -24.22
CA ALA A 781 1.49 16.94 -23.21
C ALA A 781 1.54 17.55 -21.79
N ALA A 782 2.56 18.36 -21.50
CA ALA A 782 2.83 18.93 -20.17
C ALA A 782 1.81 19.99 -19.69
N ILE A 783 0.81 20.33 -20.50
CA ILE A 783 -0.27 21.27 -20.13
C ILE A 783 -1.67 20.65 -20.23
N THR A 784 -1.76 19.35 -20.46
CA THR A 784 -3.04 18.62 -20.59
C THR A 784 -3.69 18.36 -19.22
N ASP A 785 -5.02 18.18 -19.23
CA ASP A 785 -5.77 17.81 -18.02
C ASP A 785 -5.32 16.45 -17.45
N LEU A 786 -4.82 15.53 -18.28
CA LEU A 786 -4.21 14.30 -17.80
C LEU A 786 -2.95 14.58 -16.97
N ALA A 787 -2.04 15.40 -17.52
CA ALA A 787 -0.79 15.76 -16.87
C ALA A 787 -1.04 16.52 -15.55
N HIS A 788 -1.97 17.49 -15.55
CA HIS A 788 -2.34 18.23 -14.34
C HIS A 788 -3.01 17.35 -13.28
N ARG A 789 -3.95 16.48 -13.66
CA ARG A 789 -4.59 15.54 -12.71
C ARG A 789 -3.56 14.63 -12.04
N ASN A 790 -2.62 14.08 -12.82
CA ASN A 790 -1.58 13.22 -12.27
C ASN A 790 -0.56 14.01 -11.42
N ALA A 791 -0.20 15.23 -11.81
CA ALA A 791 0.65 16.09 -10.99
C ALA A 791 0.02 16.40 -9.62
N LEU A 792 -1.30 16.67 -9.58
CA LEU A 792 -2.05 16.87 -8.33
C LEU A 792 -2.16 15.58 -7.50
N ALA A 793 -2.36 14.42 -8.14
CA ALA A 793 -2.34 13.14 -7.44
C ALA A 793 -0.96 12.84 -6.84
N VAL A 794 0.13 13.14 -7.56
CA VAL A 794 1.49 13.04 -7.02
C VAL A 794 1.71 14.01 -5.86
N ALA A 795 1.22 15.26 -5.96
CA ALA A 795 1.29 16.22 -4.86
C ALA A 795 0.69 15.66 -3.56
N LYS A 796 -0.49 15.02 -3.67
CA LYS A 796 -1.16 14.36 -2.54
C LYS A 796 -0.35 13.18 -2.01
N THR A 797 0.17 12.33 -2.89
CA THR A 797 1.01 11.18 -2.48
C THR A 797 2.24 11.65 -1.69
N LEU A 798 2.97 12.64 -2.19
CA LEU A 798 4.16 13.18 -1.54
C LEU A 798 3.82 13.89 -0.21
N ALA A 799 2.71 14.63 -0.15
CA ALA A 799 2.24 15.25 1.09
C ALA A 799 1.91 14.19 2.16
N LEU A 800 1.24 13.10 1.78
CA LEU A 800 0.89 12.01 2.70
C LEU A 800 2.13 11.26 3.20
N VAL A 801 3.16 11.09 2.34
CA VAL A 801 4.47 10.56 2.76
C VAL A 801 5.10 11.48 3.81
N ALA A 802 5.06 12.80 3.62
CA ALA A 802 5.56 13.73 4.63
C ALA A 802 4.77 13.67 5.94
N VAL A 803 3.43 13.52 5.89
CA VAL A 803 2.60 13.30 7.08
C VAL A 803 3.02 12.04 7.82
N ASP A 804 3.28 10.94 7.10
CA ASP A 804 3.75 9.70 7.69
C ASP A 804 5.09 9.88 8.43
N LEU A 805 6.03 10.61 7.83
CA LEU A 805 7.35 10.90 8.41
C LEU A 805 7.27 11.84 9.62
N LEU A 806 6.39 12.85 9.57
CA LEU A 806 6.14 13.78 10.68
C LEU A 806 5.44 13.09 11.87
N ALA A 807 4.54 12.15 11.59
CA ALA A 807 3.75 11.47 12.61
C ALA A 807 4.51 10.32 13.30
N ASP A 808 5.56 9.78 12.67
CA ASP A 808 6.29 8.62 13.15
C ASP A 808 7.81 8.74 12.93
N PRO A 809 8.58 9.05 13.98
CA PRO A 809 10.04 9.11 13.92
C PRO A 809 10.70 7.79 13.49
N ALA A 810 10.05 6.63 13.69
CA ALA A 810 10.59 5.35 13.26
C ALA A 810 10.68 5.26 11.73
N LYS A 811 9.75 5.88 10.99
CA LYS A 811 9.79 5.94 9.52
C LYS A 811 10.94 6.81 9.01
N VAL A 812 11.28 7.88 9.72
CA VAL A 812 12.48 8.68 9.43
C VAL A 812 13.75 7.88 9.69
N ALA A 813 13.79 7.13 10.80
CA ALA A 813 14.91 6.25 11.11
C ALA A 813 15.07 5.12 10.08
N GLU A 814 13.97 4.55 9.60
CA GLU A 814 13.95 3.54 8.54
C GLU A 814 14.48 4.11 7.22
N ALA A 815 14.00 5.29 6.80
CA ALA A 815 14.50 5.97 5.61
C ALA A 815 16.01 6.29 5.70
N ARG A 816 16.49 6.68 6.89
CA ARG A 816 17.93 6.87 7.15
C ARG A 816 18.69 5.55 7.12
N GLY A 817 18.14 4.48 7.70
CA GLY A 817 18.73 3.15 7.67
C GLY A 817 18.91 2.62 6.24
N ASP A 818 17.87 2.76 5.41
CA ASP A 818 17.92 2.45 3.98
C ASP A 818 18.94 3.30 3.22
N PHE A 819 19.17 4.53 3.66
CA PHE A 819 20.17 5.42 3.06
C PHE A 819 21.60 5.01 3.45
N THR A 820 21.86 4.72 4.72
CA THR A 820 23.18 4.30 5.21
C THR A 820 23.58 2.89 4.78
N ALA A 821 22.61 1.97 4.67
CA ALA A 821 22.87 0.59 4.25
C ALA A 821 23.38 0.48 2.80
N ARG A 822 23.32 1.57 2.03
CA ARG A 822 23.90 1.67 0.67
C ARG A 822 25.43 1.76 0.68
N GLU A 823 26.06 2.05 1.83
CA GLU A 823 27.50 2.32 1.90
C GLU A 823 28.38 1.05 1.89
N ASP A 824 27.81 -0.15 2.10
CA ASP A 824 28.59 -1.39 2.19
C ASP A 824 28.47 -2.31 0.96
N LYS A 825 29.31 -2.04 -0.05
CA LYS A 825 30.18 -3.03 -0.77
C LYS A 825 30.65 -2.47 -2.11
N PRO A 826 31.95 -2.13 -2.26
CA PRO A 826 32.56 -2.16 -3.58
C PRO A 826 32.51 -3.60 -4.08
N ALA A 827 31.89 -3.85 -5.24
CA ALA A 827 32.15 -5.08 -5.97
C ALA A 827 33.66 -5.10 -6.26
N ALA A 828 34.36 -6.11 -5.73
CA ALA A 828 35.78 -6.30 -6.02
C ALA A 828 35.98 -6.27 -7.53
N ALA A 829 36.80 -5.33 -8.01
CA ALA A 829 37.23 -5.31 -9.40
C ALA A 829 37.86 -6.69 -9.70
N PRO A 830 37.49 -7.37 -10.78
CA PRO A 830 38.19 -8.58 -11.17
C PRO A 830 39.67 -8.21 -11.38
N GLU A 831 40.55 -8.89 -10.64
CA GLU A 831 42.00 -8.79 -10.86
C GLU A 831 42.29 -9.11 -12.33
N VAL A 832 42.59 -8.08 -13.10
CA VAL A 832 43.23 -8.24 -14.40
C VAL A 832 44.67 -8.65 -14.09
N LYS A 833 44.91 -9.97 -14.06
CA LYS A 833 46.26 -10.50 -14.14
C LYS A 833 46.91 -9.95 -15.42
N ARG A 834 47.94 -9.13 -15.23
CA ARG A 834 48.79 -8.60 -16.30
C ARG A 834 49.46 -9.70 -17.09
#